data_AF-A0A927BX70-F1
#
_entry.id   AF-A0A927BX70-F1
#
_cell.length_a   1.000
_cell.length_b   1.000
_cell.length_c   1.000
_cell.angle_alpha   90.00
_cell.angle_beta   90.00
_cell.angle_gamma   90.00
#
_symmetry.space_group_name_H-M   'P 1'
#
loop_
_entity.id
_entity.type
_entity.pdbx_description
1 polymer ?
#
loop_
_entity_poly.entity_id
_entity_poly.type
_entity_poly.pdbx_seq_one_letter_code
_entity_poly.pdbx_strand_id
1 'polypeptide(L)'
;MRIFAKKTSAVSVMLALILAVCMPAAWAEESEPGGADAAPAAQIAAAPATIQNYPMPSIYTASDAYTLKADDETIPVIAYKDDYDYAQFSFDGTVQIEVTADEPITSFSISPMAKNIEGTVSGNKLTFKLAESTYVIVKINDQRKKLVIAADPLETDIPASSGAGIYNVSASPYNADSTGATLASGAIQQAIDDAHQAGGGTVFVPAGVYKSSNLTLKSNVTFYLAGGAVIVGTGKGEDYVIDFRKDSRNADGTYFIRTAIDSSNITIRGRGTIDGKGIAMRERKMPAPNKNEGFLNNLLVPLATSNFTFDGLILRDAGFWSFMVVRSDNVTIRNLKGFQDLYKIENDVIDINESQDVLVQHSIAISDDDTYSTKTWLQTGMSKDWPGELEHLENVVFDDAFAWTRCAAFKIGMGVAQPQLGVTIKNSYVYQSARALLVDHGYQYNTLPEEGYAQGVTFENIDIERVGINQFGNYWLRVSSSTSGDVSDVLIKDINIRELGAQNSRLGGNEVKGSMVRNVVFSDVYVKGELATSLSDMKITTNNNVSGIVFANSAPPLFSDDFEDGNTSGWTTVSGGWYVPTVGTNKLLSSGSQTTTSLITANSGGAWTDYAYQASVRMPYTNANAGIVFRVQDANHYYMYRINAANQKLELFKAVNGQLTMVADTPFTAIEKQHYTLKAVVRGNTIQGYVNGDLKTEWTNPVTELTAGGVGLRTTSAGVHFDDAKVATLNPPPVDTTLSHTSVAENTTAGGVVGTFSAVDPDTGAPFAYMLIPGAGGTDNGSFTIDGDRLVLTTTPDYETKSSYTIRVRSIDSGGAYAYKTFTIQVTDVDEPSTSPDPTVVQFSDDFEDGNTAGWTSLSGSWSVATDGSKVLKQTASTTGLITAGSAWTDYAYEARVKLPITNANAGLTFRMQDATHYYMFRVNGSNQKLELYKAAGSEFTLVSSTPFTVNASQWYTLKAQVEGDTIKGYVDGGLQLQWTNPVSELTSGKIGFRTTSANVAFDDAKVLVP
;
A
#
# COMPACT_ATOMS: atom_id res chain seq x y z
N MET A 1 -43.53 -30.85 45.35
CA MET A 1 -44.99 -30.63 45.41
C MET A 1 -45.28 -29.21 44.92
N ARG A 2 -46.45 -28.98 44.31
CA ARG A 2 -46.85 -27.82 43.47
C ARG A 2 -46.92 -26.43 44.18
N ILE A 3 -47.02 -25.36 43.33
CA ILE A 3 -47.58 -23.98 43.56
C ILE A 3 -46.57 -22.89 44.01
N PHE A 4 -46.20 -21.87 43.20
CA PHE A 4 -46.91 -20.66 42.66
C PHE A 4 -47.21 -19.57 43.75
N ALA A 5 -47.26 -18.24 43.54
CA ALA A 5 -46.64 -17.27 42.58
C ALA A 5 -47.11 -15.80 42.87
N LYS A 6 -46.42 -14.77 42.32
CA LYS A 6 -46.89 -13.37 42.00
C LYS A 6 -47.21 -12.39 43.17
N LYS A 7 -46.60 -11.18 43.24
CA LYS A 7 -46.91 -9.86 42.58
C LYS A 7 -48.21 -9.18 43.14
N THR A 8 -48.36 -7.85 43.34
CA THR A 8 -47.77 -6.64 42.67
C THR A 8 -48.03 -5.29 43.42
N SER A 9 -47.28 -4.22 43.10
CA SER A 9 -47.63 -2.75 43.14
C SER A 9 -47.76 -1.99 44.50
N ALA A 10 -47.56 -0.66 44.65
CA ALA A 10 -46.82 0.42 43.93
C ALA A 10 -46.90 1.79 44.72
N VAL A 11 -46.18 2.87 44.27
CA VAL A 11 -46.42 4.35 44.49
C VAL A 11 -45.65 5.15 45.59
N SER A 12 -44.52 5.80 45.18
CA SER A 12 -44.15 7.26 45.20
C SER A 12 -43.87 8.19 46.43
N VAL A 13 -42.74 8.94 46.29
CA VAL A 13 -42.47 10.42 46.50
C VAL A 13 -41.67 10.99 47.72
N MET A 14 -40.51 11.65 47.41
CA MET A 14 -39.73 12.81 48.01
C MET A 14 -39.46 12.89 49.55
N LEU A 15 -38.43 13.59 50.10
CA LEU A 15 -37.60 14.76 49.68
C LEU A 15 -36.18 14.78 50.38
N ALA A 16 -35.31 15.75 50.01
CA ALA A 16 -33.90 16.02 50.40
C ALA A 16 -33.61 16.38 51.91
N LEU A 17 -32.40 16.71 52.42
CA LEU A 17 -31.22 17.44 51.90
C LEU A 17 -29.93 17.35 52.81
N ILE A 18 -28.73 17.32 52.20
CA ILE A 18 -27.35 17.89 52.49
C ILE A 18 -27.06 18.45 53.93
N LEU A 19 -25.89 18.33 54.62
CA LEU A 19 -24.44 18.35 54.21
C LEU A 19 -23.48 17.28 54.86
N ALA A 20 -22.27 17.64 55.36
CA ALA A 20 -21.05 16.77 55.36
C ALA A 20 -19.88 17.19 56.35
N VAL A 21 -18.63 16.70 56.11
CA VAL A 21 -17.24 17.12 56.56
C VAL A 21 -16.36 16.10 57.37
N CYS A 22 -15.10 15.91 56.90
CA CYS A 22 -13.83 15.42 57.53
C CYS A 22 -13.48 13.93 57.79
N MET A 23 -12.22 13.59 57.45
CA MET A 23 -11.40 12.38 57.76
C MET A 23 -10.48 12.63 59.00
N PRO A 24 -9.43 11.82 59.36
CA PRO A 24 -8.98 10.45 58.96
C PRO A 24 -8.55 9.50 60.13
N ALA A 25 -8.00 8.30 59.78
CA ALA A 25 -7.07 7.45 60.58
C ALA A 25 -7.70 6.61 61.75
N ALA A 26 -7.15 5.47 62.25
CA ALA A 26 -6.02 4.59 61.88
C ALA A 26 -5.99 3.25 62.70
N TRP A 27 -5.47 2.16 62.08
CA TRP A 27 -4.59 1.10 62.65
C TRP A 27 -5.11 -0.05 63.59
N ALA A 28 -4.26 -1.11 63.65
CA ALA A 28 -4.25 -2.35 64.47
C ALA A 28 -5.33 -3.42 64.14
N GLU A 29 -5.01 -4.63 63.65
CA GLU A 29 -4.20 -5.77 64.17
C GLU A 29 -4.87 -6.58 65.29
N GLU A 30 -5.19 -7.87 65.04
CA GLU A 30 -4.94 -8.96 66.01
C GLU A 30 -4.99 -10.38 65.40
N SER A 31 -3.95 -11.17 65.68
CA SER A 31 -3.85 -12.64 65.82
C SER A 31 -4.47 -13.62 64.79
N GLU A 32 -3.60 -14.31 64.05
CA GLU A 32 -3.64 -15.78 63.85
C GLU A 32 -3.43 -16.49 65.21
N PRO A 33 -4.09 -17.63 65.52
CA PRO A 33 -3.69 -18.91 64.90
C PRO A 33 -4.76 -20.03 64.80
N GLY A 34 -4.48 -21.03 63.95
CA GLY A 34 -4.98 -22.40 64.20
C GLY A 34 -5.37 -23.18 62.94
N GLY A 35 -4.39 -23.82 62.30
CA GLY A 35 -4.63 -24.61 61.09
C GLY A 35 -5.53 -25.83 61.30
N ALA A 36 -6.50 -25.98 60.41
CA ALA A 36 -7.07 -27.25 60.00
C ALA A 36 -6.93 -27.34 58.47
N ASP A 37 -6.44 -28.46 57.94
CA ASP A 37 -6.23 -28.63 56.50
C ASP A 37 -7.55 -28.46 55.74
N ALA A 38 -7.70 -27.31 55.08
CA ALA A 38 -8.72 -27.12 54.08
C ALA A 38 -8.31 -27.92 52.83
N ALA A 39 -9.17 -28.83 52.39
CA ALA A 39 -9.00 -29.54 51.13
C ALA A 39 -8.72 -28.53 49.99
N PRO A 40 -7.83 -28.85 49.03
CA PRO A 40 -7.38 -27.89 48.02
C PRO A 40 -8.59 -27.29 47.29
N ALA A 41 -8.69 -25.97 47.32
CA ALA A 41 -9.77 -25.23 46.67
C ALA A 41 -9.80 -25.63 45.19
N ALA A 42 -10.94 -26.12 44.73
CA ALA A 42 -11.10 -26.60 43.36
C ALA A 42 -10.70 -25.49 42.38
N GLN A 43 -9.70 -25.80 41.56
CA GLN A 43 -9.16 -24.89 40.55
C GLN A 43 -10.32 -24.49 39.61
N ILE A 44 -10.71 -23.21 39.64
CA ILE A 44 -11.71 -22.68 38.71
C ILE A 44 -11.06 -22.73 37.33
N ALA A 45 -11.49 -23.68 36.51
CA ALA A 45 -11.00 -23.80 35.14
C ALA A 45 -11.24 -22.49 34.39
N ALA A 46 -10.28 -22.10 33.54
CA ALA A 46 -10.51 -21.02 32.58
C ALA A 46 -11.78 -21.34 31.78
N ALA A 47 -12.59 -20.32 31.47
CA ALA A 47 -13.77 -20.50 30.65
C ALA A 47 -13.35 -21.12 29.29
N PRO A 48 -14.08 -22.14 28.80
CA PRO A 48 -13.77 -22.74 27.50
C PRO A 48 -13.90 -21.70 26.39
N ALA A 49 -13.18 -21.88 25.29
CA ALA A 49 -13.30 -21.01 24.13
C ALA A 49 -14.75 -21.02 23.61
N THR A 50 -15.25 -19.87 23.20
CA THR A 50 -16.53 -19.81 22.49
C THR A 50 -16.26 -20.08 21.02
N ILE A 51 -16.77 -21.19 20.50
CA ILE A 51 -16.53 -21.64 19.13
C ILE A 51 -17.82 -21.53 18.31
N GLN A 52 -17.74 -20.86 17.18
CA GLN A 52 -18.80 -20.72 16.19
C GLN A 52 -18.41 -21.53 14.94
N ASN A 53 -18.97 -22.72 14.85
CA ASN A 53 -18.76 -23.67 13.76
C ASN A 53 -19.81 -23.48 12.64
N TYR A 54 -19.47 -23.84 11.40
CA TYR A 54 -20.29 -23.59 10.22
C TYR A 54 -20.67 -24.90 9.51
N PRO A 55 -21.93 -25.06 9.06
CA PRO A 55 -22.33 -26.26 8.34
C PRO A 55 -21.64 -26.29 6.96
N MET A 56 -21.08 -27.45 6.59
CA MET A 56 -20.49 -27.64 5.27
C MET A 56 -21.56 -27.49 4.17
N PRO A 57 -21.37 -26.59 3.19
CA PRO A 57 -22.28 -26.44 2.07
C PRO A 57 -22.46 -27.72 1.26
N SER A 58 -23.69 -28.02 0.85
CA SER A 58 -24.07 -29.30 0.21
C SER A 58 -23.44 -29.57 -1.16
N ILE A 59 -22.80 -28.56 -1.77
CA ILE A 59 -22.04 -28.70 -3.03
C ILE A 59 -20.56 -29.01 -2.81
N TYR A 60 -20.09 -29.04 -1.56
CA TYR A 60 -18.70 -29.33 -1.20
C TYR A 60 -18.56 -30.72 -0.58
N THR A 61 -17.37 -31.29 -0.68
CA THR A 61 -17.03 -32.60 -0.13
C THR A 61 -16.01 -32.44 0.99
N ALA A 62 -16.06 -33.35 1.97
CA ALA A 62 -15.05 -33.39 3.04
C ALA A 62 -13.66 -33.76 2.48
N SER A 63 -12.60 -33.29 3.16
CA SER A 63 -11.22 -33.72 2.89
C SER A 63 -11.05 -35.22 3.13
N ASP A 64 -10.23 -35.83 2.29
CA ASP A 64 -9.73 -37.20 2.41
C ASP A 64 -8.41 -37.29 3.18
N ALA A 65 -7.62 -36.20 3.19
CA ALA A 65 -6.32 -36.12 3.85
C ALA A 65 -6.39 -35.68 5.33
N TYR A 66 -7.36 -34.83 5.69
CA TYR A 66 -7.41 -34.20 7.01
C TYR A 66 -8.80 -34.19 7.66
N THR A 67 -8.81 -34.31 8.98
CA THR A 67 -9.94 -33.91 9.83
C THR A 67 -9.47 -32.94 10.91
N LEU A 68 -10.36 -32.06 11.37
CA LEU A 68 -10.03 -30.96 12.27
C LEU A 68 -10.98 -30.92 13.47
N LYS A 69 -10.43 -30.67 14.66
CA LYS A 69 -11.19 -30.22 15.81
C LYS A 69 -10.67 -28.90 16.36
N ALA A 70 -11.59 -28.14 16.93
CA ALA A 70 -11.35 -26.97 17.74
C ALA A 70 -11.96 -27.27 19.13
N ASP A 71 -11.12 -27.43 20.14
CA ASP A 71 -11.45 -28.11 21.40
C ASP A 71 -12.19 -29.44 21.14
N ASP A 72 -13.42 -29.59 21.65
CA ASP A 72 -14.28 -30.77 21.43
C ASP A 72 -15.11 -30.69 20.13
N GLU A 73 -15.22 -29.52 19.51
CA GLU A 73 -16.03 -29.27 18.30
C GLU A 73 -15.34 -29.80 17.03
N THR A 74 -16.10 -30.52 16.20
CA THR A 74 -15.58 -31.04 14.92
C THR A 74 -15.81 -30.02 13.81
N ILE A 75 -14.72 -29.45 13.29
CA ILE A 75 -14.78 -28.42 12.23
C ILE A 75 -14.72 -29.10 10.86
N PRO A 76 -15.66 -28.82 9.93
CA PRO A 76 -15.61 -29.38 8.59
C PRO A 76 -14.34 -28.93 7.84
N VAL A 77 -13.57 -29.90 7.36
CA VAL A 77 -12.49 -29.67 6.41
C VAL A 77 -13.02 -29.92 5.00
N ILE A 78 -13.01 -28.90 4.16
CA ILE A 78 -13.51 -28.90 2.79
C ILE A 78 -12.38 -29.29 1.84
N ALA A 79 -12.60 -30.34 1.05
CA ALA A 79 -11.73 -30.68 -0.06
C ALA A 79 -11.80 -29.60 -1.15
N TYR A 80 -10.65 -29.16 -1.69
CA TYR A 80 -10.66 -28.13 -2.72
C TYR A 80 -9.74 -28.33 -3.92
N LYS A 81 -8.41 -28.29 -3.74
CA LYS A 81 -7.42 -28.37 -4.82
C LYS A 81 -6.34 -29.38 -4.46
N ASP A 82 -5.58 -29.81 -5.47
CA ASP A 82 -4.50 -30.78 -5.29
C ASP A 82 -3.45 -30.38 -4.23
N ASP A 83 -3.26 -29.08 -4.03
CA ASP A 83 -2.21 -28.51 -3.19
C ASP A 83 -2.73 -28.03 -1.82
N TYR A 84 -4.05 -27.85 -1.65
CA TYR A 84 -4.65 -27.55 -0.36
C TYR A 84 -6.13 -27.89 -0.23
N ASP A 85 -6.49 -28.32 0.97
CA ASP A 85 -7.84 -28.34 1.52
C ASP A 85 -7.94 -27.24 2.60
N TYR A 86 -9.16 -26.85 3.00
CA TYR A 86 -9.33 -25.76 3.96
C TYR A 86 -10.46 -25.99 4.97
N ALA A 87 -10.39 -25.31 6.11
CA ALA A 87 -11.42 -25.26 7.13
C ALA A 87 -11.67 -23.82 7.61
N GLN A 88 -12.88 -23.53 8.06
CA GLN A 88 -13.26 -22.23 8.62
C GLN A 88 -14.12 -22.42 9.87
N PHE A 89 -13.83 -21.63 10.90
CA PHE A 89 -14.66 -21.44 12.08
C PHE A 89 -14.35 -20.05 12.67
N SER A 90 -15.13 -19.59 13.64
CA SER A 90 -14.79 -18.39 14.41
C SER A 90 -14.72 -18.68 15.90
N PHE A 91 -13.90 -17.93 16.64
CA PHE A 91 -13.76 -18.16 18.08
C PHE A 91 -13.40 -16.93 18.91
N ASP A 92 -13.62 -17.04 20.22
CA ASP A 92 -13.13 -16.12 21.26
C ASP A 92 -12.53 -16.94 22.41
N GLY A 93 -11.47 -16.42 23.04
CA GLY A 93 -10.61 -17.13 23.99
C GLY A 93 -9.50 -17.96 23.33
N THR A 94 -8.84 -18.83 24.10
CA THR A 94 -7.77 -19.71 23.60
C THR A 94 -8.31 -21.11 23.26
N VAL A 95 -8.20 -21.51 22.00
CA VAL A 95 -8.69 -22.78 21.47
C VAL A 95 -7.55 -23.77 21.23
N GLN A 96 -7.77 -25.05 21.53
CA GLN A 96 -6.89 -26.16 21.13
C GLN A 96 -7.29 -26.66 19.75
N ILE A 97 -6.33 -26.74 18.84
CA ILE A 97 -6.53 -27.28 17.50
C ILE A 97 -5.96 -28.71 17.45
N GLU A 98 -6.77 -29.67 17.01
CA GLU A 98 -6.33 -31.03 16.68
C GLU A 98 -6.54 -31.30 15.18
N VAL A 99 -5.43 -31.35 14.43
CA VAL A 99 -5.41 -31.85 13.05
C VAL A 99 -5.10 -33.34 13.08
N THR A 100 -5.96 -34.17 12.50
CA THR A 100 -5.66 -35.59 12.27
C THR A 100 -5.46 -35.84 10.78
N ALA A 101 -4.28 -36.35 10.41
CA ALA A 101 -3.93 -36.74 9.05
C ALA A 101 -4.32 -38.20 8.74
N ASP A 102 -4.42 -38.51 7.46
CA ASP A 102 -4.61 -39.87 6.91
C ASP A 102 -3.41 -40.80 7.18
N GLU A 103 -2.21 -40.25 7.37
CA GLU A 103 -0.98 -40.99 7.67
C GLU A 103 -0.27 -40.54 8.97
N PRO A 104 0.66 -41.35 9.53
CA PRO A 104 1.46 -40.95 10.68
C PRO A 104 2.32 -39.71 10.40
N ILE A 105 2.34 -38.77 11.35
CA ILE A 105 3.09 -37.52 11.21
C ILE A 105 4.53 -37.76 11.66
N THR A 106 5.47 -37.53 10.73
CA THR A 106 6.92 -37.61 10.92
C THR A 106 7.59 -36.24 10.88
N SER A 107 7.00 -35.28 10.18
CA SER A 107 7.37 -33.87 10.21
C SER A 107 6.13 -33.00 9.99
N PHE A 108 6.17 -31.75 10.43
CA PHE A 108 5.14 -30.75 10.16
C PHE A 108 5.73 -29.34 10.17
N SER A 109 4.99 -28.37 9.62
CA SER A 109 5.21 -26.94 9.87
C SER A 109 3.86 -26.23 9.98
N ILE A 110 3.80 -25.22 10.84
CA ILE A 110 2.65 -24.32 10.99
C ILE A 110 3.14 -22.92 10.60
N SER A 111 2.59 -22.41 9.51
CA SER A 111 2.86 -21.06 9.00
C SER A 111 1.67 -20.14 9.29
N PRO A 112 1.85 -18.83 9.54
CA PRO A 112 3.08 -18.06 9.38
C PRO A 112 4.10 -18.34 10.49
N MET A 113 5.34 -18.68 10.11
CA MET A 113 6.40 -19.08 11.03
C MET A 113 6.72 -18.01 12.08
N ALA A 114 6.56 -16.72 11.75
CA ALA A 114 6.76 -15.61 12.68
C ALA A 114 5.78 -15.58 13.88
N LYS A 115 4.67 -16.33 13.84
CA LYS A 115 3.77 -16.48 15.01
C LYS A 115 4.27 -17.54 16.00
N ASN A 116 5.36 -18.27 15.70
CA ASN A 116 6.00 -19.28 16.56
C ASN A 116 5.00 -20.30 17.17
N ILE A 117 4.05 -20.78 16.37
CA ILE A 117 2.98 -21.67 16.85
C ILE A 117 3.54 -23.08 17.07
N GLU A 118 3.73 -23.44 18.35
CA GLU A 118 4.22 -24.77 18.74
C GLU A 118 3.15 -25.86 18.58
N GLY A 119 3.56 -27.00 18.02
CA GLY A 119 2.72 -28.18 17.85
C GLY A 119 3.31 -29.44 18.49
N THR A 120 2.45 -30.30 19.01
CA THR A 120 2.80 -31.63 19.55
C THR A 120 2.21 -32.72 18.65
N VAL A 121 3.00 -33.76 18.35
CA VAL A 121 2.57 -34.89 17.52
C VAL A 121 2.31 -36.14 18.37
N SER A 122 1.21 -36.85 18.06
CA SER A 122 0.90 -38.17 18.60
C SER A 122 0.32 -39.07 17.51
N GLY A 123 1.17 -39.85 16.84
CA GLY A 123 0.78 -40.70 15.71
C GLY A 123 0.35 -39.86 14.51
N ASN A 124 -0.92 -39.98 14.11
CA ASN A 124 -1.51 -39.19 13.02
C ASN A 124 -2.00 -37.80 13.45
N LYS A 125 -1.86 -37.44 14.73
CA LYS A 125 -2.43 -36.20 15.29
C LYS A 125 -1.36 -35.15 15.51
N LEU A 126 -1.62 -33.93 15.03
CA LEU A 126 -0.91 -32.70 15.37
C LEU A 126 -1.82 -31.83 16.22
N THR A 127 -1.34 -31.41 17.39
CA THR A 127 -2.10 -30.59 18.34
C THR A 127 -1.35 -29.32 18.68
N PHE A 128 -2.00 -28.16 18.53
CA PHE A 128 -1.45 -26.84 18.87
C PHE A 128 -2.54 -25.96 19.49
N LYS A 129 -2.24 -24.69 19.77
CA LYS A 129 -3.21 -23.72 20.30
C LYS A 129 -3.19 -22.42 19.52
N LEU A 130 -4.34 -21.77 19.42
CA LEU A 130 -4.49 -20.39 18.95
C LEU A 130 -5.09 -19.56 20.09
N ALA A 131 -4.44 -18.46 20.45
CA ALA A 131 -4.88 -17.57 21.53
C ALA A 131 -5.63 -16.32 21.01
N GLU A 132 -5.56 -16.06 19.71
CA GLU A 132 -6.16 -14.95 18.98
C GLU A 132 -6.52 -15.43 17.56
N SER A 133 -7.40 -14.70 16.86
CA SER A 133 -7.71 -14.96 15.44
C SER A 133 -6.42 -15.06 14.63
N THR A 134 -6.23 -16.16 13.89
CA THR A 134 -5.01 -16.38 13.10
C THR A 134 -5.31 -17.33 11.96
N TYR A 135 -4.96 -16.94 10.74
CA TYR A 135 -5.00 -17.81 9.58
C TYR A 135 -3.69 -18.59 9.48
N VAL A 136 -3.77 -19.92 9.47
CA VAL A 136 -2.58 -20.79 9.41
C VAL A 136 -2.59 -21.73 8.21
N ILE A 137 -1.39 -22.04 7.71
CA ILE A 137 -1.15 -23.09 6.71
C ILE A 137 -0.33 -24.18 7.38
N VAL A 138 -0.91 -25.37 7.49
CA VAL A 138 -0.28 -26.56 8.07
C VAL A 138 0.23 -27.45 6.94
N LYS A 139 1.55 -27.73 6.91
CA LYS A 139 2.15 -28.79 6.10
C LYS A 139 2.38 -30.00 7.01
N ILE A 140 2.00 -31.18 6.55
CA ILE A 140 2.30 -32.47 7.19
C ILE A 140 3.17 -33.30 6.24
N ASN A 141 4.23 -33.91 6.78
CA ASN A 141 5.22 -34.69 6.05
C ASN A 141 5.69 -33.96 4.77
N ASP A 142 5.83 -34.69 3.67
CA ASP A 142 5.96 -34.13 2.31
C ASP A 142 4.66 -34.28 1.50
N GLN A 143 3.50 -34.25 2.18
CA GLN A 143 2.21 -34.30 1.52
C GLN A 143 2.05 -33.14 0.52
N ARG A 144 1.45 -33.45 -0.63
CA ARG A 144 1.18 -32.44 -1.67
C ARG A 144 0.14 -31.44 -1.17
N LYS A 145 -0.97 -31.92 -0.62
CA LYS A 145 -1.96 -31.10 0.08
C LYS A 145 -1.37 -30.47 1.34
N LYS A 146 -1.82 -29.26 1.63
CA LYS A 146 -1.66 -28.52 2.89
C LYS A 146 -3.06 -28.34 3.48
N LEU A 147 -3.16 -28.07 4.78
CA LEU A 147 -4.41 -27.66 5.41
C LEU A 147 -4.37 -26.16 5.70
N VAL A 148 -5.27 -25.40 5.09
CA VAL A 148 -5.49 -23.98 5.40
C VAL A 148 -6.58 -23.86 6.46
N ILE A 149 -6.29 -23.24 7.60
CA ILE A 149 -7.25 -23.06 8.69
C ILE A 149 -7.53 -21.56 8.83
N ALA A 150 -8.73 -21.16 8.44
CA ALA A 150 -9.25 -19.81 8.63
C ALA A 150 -10.00 -19.72 9.97
N ALA A 151 -9.25 -19.53 11.05
CA ALA A 151 -9.79 -19.34 12.39
C ALA A 151 -10.07 -17.84 12.62
N ASP A 152 -11.26 -17.40 12.21
CA ASP A 152 -11.75 -16.01 12.26
C ASP A 152 -12.05 -15.53 13.70
N PRO A 153 -12.14 -14.21 13.95
CA PRO A 153 -12.66 -13.71 15.22
C PRO A 153 -14.16 -13.99 15.34
N LEU A 154 -14.63 -14.29 16.55
CA LEU A 154 -16.05 -14.53 16.85
C LEU A 154 -16.96 -13.42 16.32
N GLU A 155 -18.04 -13.78 15.63
CA GLU A 155 -18.99 -12.80 15.10
C GLU A 155 -19.97 -12.40 16.21
N THR A 156 -19.77 -11.21 16.79
CA THR A 156 -20.51 -10.74 17.97
C THR A 156 -21.81 -10.00 17.65
N ASP A 157 -22.01 -9.57 16.40
CA ASP A 157 -23.10 -8.70 15.97
C ASP A 157 -24.00 -9.33 14.88
N ILE A 158 -24.17 -10.65 14.91
CA ILE A 158 -24.98 -11.41 13.94
C ILE A 158 -26.40 -10.82 13.83
N PRO A 159 -26.85 -10.40 12.64
CA PRO A 159 -28.18 -9.83 12.46
C PRO A 159 -29.27 -10.90 12.62
N ALA A 160 -30.42 -10.49 13.16
CA ALA A 160 -31.58 -11.37 13.24
C ALA A 160 -32.08 -11.77 11.85
N SER A 161 -32.52 -13.02 11.68
CA SER A 161 -33.03 -13.55 10.40
C SER A 161 -34.44 -13.05 10.02
N SER A 162 -35.05 -12.22 10.86
CA SER A 162 -36.32 -11.54 10.61
C SER A 162 -36.48 -10.32 11.53
N GLY A 163 -37.26 -9.33 11.12
CA GLY A 163 -37.48 -8.10 11.86
C GLY A 163 -37.69 -6.89 10.95
N ALA A 164 -37.89 -5.71 11.53
CA ALA A 164 -37.90 -4.47 10.76
C ALA A 164 -36.50 -4.22 10.16
N GLY A 165 -36.44 -3.87 8.87
CA GLY A 165 -35.17 -3.66 8.16
C GLY A 165 -34.42 -4.95 7.77
N ILE A 166 -35.00 -6.15 7.99
CA ILE A 166 -34.42 -7.43 7.58
C ILE A 166 -35.12 -7.97 6.34
N TYR A 167 -34.33 -8.19 5.28
CA TYR A 167 -34.75 -8.65 3.96
C TYR A 167 -34.20 -10.06 3.74
N ASN A 168 -34.82 -11.05 4.39
CA ASN A 168 -34.35 -12.44 4.37
C ASN A 168 -34.72 -13.12 3.04
N VAL A 169 -33.71 -13.45 2.23
CA VAL A 169 -33.92 -13.91 0.84
C VAL A 169 -34.67 -15.23 0.73
N SER A 170 -34.61 -16.12 1.74
CA SER A 170 -35.34 -17.40 1.69
C SER A 170 -36.79 -17.30 2.21
N ALA A 171 -37.15 -16.17 2.83
CA ALA A 171 -38.50 -15.92 3.31
C ALA A 171 -39.39 -15.25 2.25
N SER A 172 -40.70 -15.24 2.49
CA SER A 172 -41.64 -14.42 1.71
C SER A 172 -41.33 -12.92 1.93
N PRO A 173 -41.33 -12.07 0.88
CA PRO A 173 -41.79 -12.33 -0.48
C PRO A 173 -40.74 -12.94 -1.45
N TYR A 174 -39.47 -13.01 -1.08
CA TYR A 174 -38.36 -13.34 -1.99
C TYR A 174 -38.30 -14.82 -2.37
N ASN A 175 -38.43 -15.73 -1.40
CA ASN A 175 -38.46 -17.18 -1.59
C ASN A 175 -37.31 -17.74 -2.47
N ALA A 176 -36.10 -17.20 -2.30
CA ALA A 176 -34.91 -17.62 -3.04
C ALA A 176 -34.58 -19.11 -2.79
N ASP A 177 -34.25 -19.83 -3.86
CA ASP A 177 -33.90 -21.25 -3.79
C ASP A 177 -32.53 -21.46 -3.14
N SER A 178 -32.55 -21.95 -1.90
CA SER A 178 -31.39 -22.27 -1.07
C SER A 178 -30.82 -23.69 -1.30
N THR A 179 -31.31 -24.42 -2.32
CA THR A 179 -30.80 -25.76 -2.69
C THR A 179 -29.79 -25.71 -3.85
N GLY A 180 -29.73 -24.59 -4.57
CA GLY A 180 -28.91 -24.43 -5.76
C GLY A 180 -29.47 -25.13 -7.00
N ALA A 181 -30.73 -25.60 -6.98
CA ALA A 181 -31.35 -26.23 -8.15
C ALA A 181 -31.66 -25.20 -9.25
N THR A 182 -32.28 -24.09 -8.88
CA THR A 182 -32.73 -22.99 -9.76
C THR A 182 -31.94 -21.70 -9.51
N LEU A 183 -32.19 -20.65 -10.31
CA LEU A 183 -31.52 -19.35 -10.16
C LEU A 183 -32.19 -18.51 -9.06
N ALA A 184 -31.40 -18.07 -8.10
CA ALA A 184 -31.81 -17.22 -6.98
C ALA A 184 -31.56 -15.72 -7.22
N SER A 185 -30.80 -15.34 -8.26
CA SER A 185 -30.36 -13.95 -8.50
C SER A 185 -31.50 -12.93 -8.52
N GLY A 186 -32.62 -13.23 -9.18
CA GLY A 186 -33.78 -12.33 -9.21
C GLY A 186 -34.41 -12.09 -7.83
N ALA A 187 -34.51 -13.12 -7.00
CA ALA A 187 -35.05 -13.01 -5.63
C ALA A 187 -34.10 -12.24 -4.70
N ILE A 188 -32.79 -12.48 -4.83
CA ILE A 188 -31.74 -11.79 -4.06
C ILE A 188 -31.66 -10.31 -4.48
N GLN A 189 -31.70 -10.01 -5.77
CA GLN A 189 -31.70 -8.63 -6.27
C GLN A 189 -32.93 -7.86 -5.83
N GLN A 190 -34.13 -8.49 -5.81
CA GLN A 190 -35.34 -7.83 -5.28
C GLN A 190 -35.19 -7.49 -3.79
N ALA A 191 -34.54 -8.34 -2.99
CA ALA A 191 -34.28 -8.04 -1.58
C ALA A 191 -33.30 -6.85 -1.40
N ILE A 192 -32.26 -6.76 -2.23
CA ILE A 192 -31.33 -5.61 -2.27
C ILE A 192 -32.06 -4.33 -2.69
N ASP A 193 -32.93 -4.43 -3.69
CA ASP A 193 -33.68 -3.29 -4.22
C ASP A 193 -34.71 -2.76 -3.20
N ASP A 194 -35.43 -3.64 -2.52
CA ASP A 194 -36.40 -3.28 -1.48
C ASP A 194 -35.71 -2.68 -0.24
N ALA A 195 -34.56 -3.23 0.16
CA ALA A 195 -33.75 -2.70 1.26
C ALA A 195 -33.27 -1.27 0.96
N HIS A 196 -32.74 -1.05 -0.25
CA HIS A 196 -32.32 0.27 -0.70
C HIS A 196 -33.50 1.27 -0.80
N GLN A 197 -34.64 0.85 -1.37
CA GLN A 197 -35.83 1.69 -1.51
C GLN A 197 -36.44 2.12 -0.16
N ALA A 198 -36.27 1.31 0.89
CA ALA A 198 -36.66 1.65 2.25
C ALA A 198 -35.71 2.65 2.96
N GLY A 199 -34.63 3.08 2.30
CA GLY A 199 -33.58 3.93 2.85
C GLY A 199 -32.39 3.17 3.44
N GLY A 200 -32.42 1.83 3.42
CA GLY A 200 -31.37 0.95 3.92
C GLY A 200 -31.92 -0.27 4.66
N GLY A 201 -31.04 -1.24 4.93
CA GLY A 201 -31.40 -2.45 5.67
C GLY A 201 -30.43 -3.60 5.47
N THR A 202 -30.69 -4.72 6.14
CA THR A 202 -29.89 -5.95 6.03
C THR A 202 -30.59 -6.97 5.13
N VAL A 203 -30.01 -7.23 3.97
CA VAL A 203 -30.35 -8.39 3.16
C VAL A 203 -29.69 -9.61 3.78
N PHE A 204 -30.49 -10.54 4.29
CA PHE A 204 -30.02 -11.68 5.06
C PHE A 204 -30.07 -12.94 4.21
N VAL A 205 -28.91 -13.57 3.99
CA VAL A 205 -28.75 -14.83 3.26
C VAL A 205 -28.44 -15.95 4.27
N PRO A 206 -29.42 -16.80 4.65
CA PRO A 206 -29.20 -17.92 5.55
C PRO A 206 -28.37 -19.03 4.91
N ALA A 207 -27.83 -19.94 5.73
CA ALA A 207 -27.11 -21.12 5.28
C ALA A 207 -27.88 -21.91 4.22
N GLY A 208 -27.18 -22.36 3.17
CA GLY A 208 -27.78 -22.89 1.95
C GLY A 208 -26.97 -22.51 0.70
N VAL A 209 -27.33 -23.08 -0.45
CA VAL A 209 -26.65 -22.85 -1.73
C VAL A 209 -27.58 -22.08 -2.66
N TYR A 210 -27.16 -20.92 -3.13
CA TYR A 210 -27.95 -20.03 -3.98
C TYR A 210 -27.22 -19.85 -5.30
N LYS A 211 -27.73 -20.47 -6.36
CA LYS A 211 -27.12 -20.33 -7.70
C LYS A 211 -27.49 -18.96 -8.27
N SER A 212 -26.51 -18.15 -8.62
CA SER A 212 -26.72 -16.75 -9.00
C SER A 212 -26.01 -16.39 -10.31
N SER A 213 -26.70 -15.56 -11.11
CA SER A 213 -26.08 -14.65 -12.08
C SER A 213 -25.72 -13.31 -11.41
N ASN A 214 -25.46 -12.24 -12.18
CA ASN A 214 -25.05 -10.94 -11.65
C ASN A 214 -25.93 -10.40 -10.51
N LEU A 215 -25.30 -9.76 -9.53
CA LEU A 215 -25.94 -8.96 -8.48
C LEU A 215 -25.33 -7.55 -8.45
N THR A 216 -26.16 -6.54 -8.18
CA THR A 216 -25.74 -5.14 -7.99
C THR A 216 -26.17 -4.66 -6.61
N LEU A 217 -25.20 -4.45 -5.72
CA LEU A 217 -25.38 -3.87 -4.39
C LEU A 217 -25.68 -2.36 -4.51
N LYS A 218 -26.55 -1.83 -3.64
CA LYS A 218 -27.02 -0.43 -3.69
C LYS A 218 -26.80 0.27 -2.35
N SER A 219 -26.80 1.61 -2.36
CA SER A 219 -26.44 2.43 -1.20
C SER A 219 -27.24 2.09 0.07
N ASN A 220 -26.60 2.19 1.22
CA ASN A 220 -27.16 1.91 2.56
C ASN A 220 -27.62 0.45 2.80
N VAL A 221 -27.19 -0.51 1.97
CA VAL A 221 -27.50 -1.94 2.14
C VAL A 221 -26.36 -2.68 2.84
N THR A 222 -26.71 -3.48 3.85
CA THR A 222 -25.86 -4.54 4.39
C THR A 222 -26.25 -5.88 3.76
N PHE A 223 -25.35 -6.50 3.00
CA PHE A 223 -25.51 -7.83 2.42
C PHE A 223 -24.84 -8.86 3.34
N TYR A 224 -25.64 -9.57 4.13
CA TYR A 224 -25.16 -10.51 5.16
C TYR A 224 -25.24 -11.96 4.69
N LEU A 225 -24.12 -12.67 4.63
CA LEU A 225 -24.04 -14.10 4.34
C LEU A 225 -23.72 -14.90 5.60
N ALA A 226 -24.72 -15.61 6.12
CA ALA A 226 -24.54 -16.47 7.27
C ALA A 226 -23.49 -17.58 7.01
N GLY A 227 -22.86 -18.08 8.07
CA GLY A 227 -21.96 -19.23 7.98
C GLY A 227 -22.61 -20.44 7.30
N GLY A 228 -21.94 -21.00 6.29
CA GLY A 228 -22.49 -22.06 5.45
C GLY A 228 -23.48 -21.62 4.36
N ALA A 229 -23.70 -20.32 4.17
CA ALA A 229 -24.34 -19.79 2.96
C ALA A 229 -23.33 -19.72 1.81
N VAL A 230 -23.73 -20.12 0.61
CA VAL A 230 -22.92 -20.00 -0.61
C VAL A 230 -23.72 -19.33 -1.72
N ILE A 231 -23.24 -18.19 -2.21
CA ILE A 231 -23.64 -17.64 -3.50
C ILE A 231 -22.74 -18.29 -4.56
N VAL A 232 -23.29 -19.17 -5.39
CA VAL A 232 -22.50 -19.94 -6.37
C VAL A 232 -22.80 -19.54 -7.81
N GLY A 233 -21.75 -19.33 -8.60
CA GLY A 233 -21.85 -19.02 -10.02
C GLY A 233 -22.45 -20.17 -10.83
N THR A 234 -23.06 -19.84 -11.97
CA THR A 234 -23.74 -20.86 -12.80
C THR A 234 -22.73 -21.78 -13.50
N GLY A 235 -21.55 -21.25 -13.84
CA GLY A 235 -20.53 -21.87 -14.68
C GLY A 235 -20.78 -21.71 -16.18
N LYS A 236 -21.62 -20.74 -16.59
CA LYS A 236 -21.95 -20.46 -17.99
C LYS A 236 -21.99 -18.95 -18.23
N GLY A 237 -21.16 -18.43 -19.14
CA GLY A 237 -21.10 -16.99 -19.43
C GLY A 237 -22.40 -16.41 -19.99
N GLU A 238 -23.26 -17.22 -20.64
CA GLU A 238 -24.54 -16.76 -21.20
C GLU A 238 -25.59 -16.40 -20.14
N ASP A 239 -25.37 -16.79 -18.88
CA ASP A 239 -26.23 -16.39 -17.76
C ASP A 239 -25.85 -15.00 -17.21
N TYR A 240 -24.79 -14.35 -17.73
CA TYR A 240 -24.21 -13.09 -17.23
C TYR A 240 -24.21 -11.97 -18.27
N VAL A 241 -24.06 -10.73 -17.78
CA VAL A 241 -23.78 -9.54 -18.59
C VAL A 241 -22.31 -9.56 -19.03
N ILE A 242 -22.01 -9.07 -20.24
CA ILE A 242 -20.64 -8.80 -20.67
C ILE A 242 -20.27 -7.40 -20.18
N ASP A 243 -19.43 -7.33 -19.15
CA ASP A 243 -18.96 -6.07 -18.57
C ASP A 243 -17.62 -5.62 -19.15
N PHE A 244 -16.79 -6.56 -19.65
CA PHE A 244 -15.47 -6.23 -20.21
C PHE A 244 -14.92 -7.27 -21.20
N ARG A 245 -13.85 -6.88 -21.91
CA ARG A 245 -13.00 -7.75 -22.74
C ARG A 245 -11.58 -7.82 -22.16
N LYS A 246 -10.99 -9.01 -22.08
CA LYS A 246 -9.59 -9.22 -21.66
C LYS A 246 -8.73 -9.72 -22.81
N ASP A 247 -7.92 -8.83 -23.38
CA ASP A 247 -7.16 -9.08 -24.61
C ASP A 247 -6.11 -10.19 -24.47
N SER A 248 -5.35 -10.23 -23.37
CA SER A 248 -4.34 -11.30 -23.12
C SER A 248 -4.96 -12.70 -22.99
N ARG A 249 -6.26 -12.78 -22.70
CA ARG A 249 -7.02 -14.03 -22.63
C ARG A 249 -7.80 -14.34 -23.91
N ASN A 250 -8.02 -13.33 -24.75
CA ASN A 250 -9.00 -13.33 -25.83
C ASN A 250 -10.34 -13.93 -25.34
N ALA A 251 -10.87 -13.34 -24.26
CA ALA A 251 -12.09 -13.77 -23.60
C ALA A 251 -12.88 -12.56 -23.05
N ASP A 252 -14.21 -12.68 -23.04
CA ASP A 252 -15.11 -11.73 -22.39
C ASP A 252 -15.22 -12.04 -20.89
N GLY A 253 -15.64 -11.06 -20.11
CA GLY A 253 -15.85 -11.24 -18.68
C GLY A 253 -16.97 -10.40 -18.08
N THR A 254 -17.27 -10.72 -16.81
CA THR A 254 -18.33 -10.08 -16.02
C THR A 254 -17.89 -9.76 -14.59
N TYR A 255 -18.59 -8.82 -13.97
CA TYR A 255 -18.53 -8.57 -12.54
C TYR A 255 -19.69 -9.32 -11.85
N PHE A 256 -19.39 -10.45 -11.21
CA PHE A 256 -20.42 -11.33 -10.63
C PHE A 256 -21.25 -10.60 -9.57
N ILE A 257 -20.59 -9.97 -8.60
CA ILE A 257 -21.21 -9.02 -7.68
C ILE A 257 -20.48 -7.69 -7.83
N ARG A 258 -21.23 -6.62 -8.09
CA ARG A 258 -20.69 -5.24 -8.09
C ARG A 258 -21.51 -4.30 -7.22
N THR A 259 -20.97 -3.13 -6.90
CA THR A 259 -21.79 -2.01 -6.46
C THR A 259 -22.45 -1.33 -7.65
N ALA A 260 -23.53 -0.59 -7.38
CA ALA A 260 -24.01 0.43 -8.30
C ALA A 260 -22.96 1.56 -8.39
N ILE A 261 -22.86 2.18 -9.56
CA ILE A 261 -22.04 3.37 -9.79
C ILE A 261 -22.64 4.53 -8.96
N ASP A 262 -21.78 5.40 -8.44
CA ASP A 262 -22.12 6.54 -7.56
C ASP A 262 -22.87 6.14 -6.28
N SER A 263 -22.61 4.94 -5.77
CA SER A 263 -23.27 4.42 -4.55
C SER A 263 -22.40 4.56 -3.30
N SER A 264 -23.01 4.52 -2.11
CA SER A 264 -22.27 4.69 -0.85
C SER A 264 -22.87 3.96 0.35
N ASN A 265 -22.06 3.78 1.38
CA ASN A 265 -22.42 3.11 2.64
C ASN A 265 -22.92 1.67 2.41
N ILE A 266 -22.12 0.87 1.70
CA ILE A 266 -22.44 -0.53 1.38
C ILE A 266 -21.59 -1.42 2.27
N THR A 267 -22.22 -2.40 2.92
CA THR A 267 -21.52 -3.42 3.71
C THR A 267 -21.81 -4.80 3.13
N ILE A 268 -20.80 -5.64 2.94
CA ILE A 268 -20.94 -7.07 2.71
C ILE A 268 -20.21 -7.82 3.82
N ARG A 269 -20.92 -8.64 4.58
CA ARG A 269 -20.29 -9.31 5.73
C ARG A 269 -20.88 -10.67 6.09
N GLY A 270 -20.21 -11.36 7.00
CA GLY A 270 -20.64 -12.63 7.55
C GLY A 270 -19.53 -13.68 7.50
N ARG A 271 -19.91 -14.94 7.32
CA ARG A 271 -18.98 -16.09 7.30
C ARG A 271 -19.35 -17.11 6.20
N GLY A 272 -20.11 -16.68 5.20
CA GLY A 272 -20.44 -17.46 4.01
C GLY A 272 -19.39 -17.35 2.89
N THR A 273 -19.70 -17.95 1.74
CA THR A 273 -18.82 -18.03 0.55
C THR A 273 -19.47 -17.40 -0.67
N ILE A 274 -18.68 -16.66 -1.46
CA ILE A 274 -18.97 -16.39 -2.87
C ILE A 274 -18.08 -17.32 -3.69
N ASP A 275 -18.70 -18.29 -4.35
CA ASP A 275 -18.03 -19.28 -5.19
C ASP A 275 -18.27 -18.93 -6.66
N GLY A 276 -17.23 -18.48 -7.35
CA GLY A 276 -17.32 -18.06 -8.74
C GLY A 276 -17.64 -19.19 -9.70
N LYS A 277 -17.33 -20.44 -9.34
CA LYS A 277 -17.30 -21.60 -10.26
C LYS A 277 -16.56 -21.27 -11.57
N GLY A 278 -15.56 -20.41 -11.46
CA GLY A 278 -15.01 -19.60 -12.53
C GLY A 278 -14.08 -20.36 -13.44
N ILE A 279 -13.44 -21.44 -12.96
CA ILE A 279 -12.65 -22.32 -13.84
C ILE A 279 -13.57 -23.07 -14.80
N ALA A 280 -14.69 -23.61 -14.30
CA ALA A 280 -15.67 -24.27 -15.15
C ALA A 280 -16.26 -23.30 -16.19
N MET A 281 -16.40 -22.02 -15.84
CA MET A 281 -16.85 -20.97 -16.77
C MET A 281 -15.75 -20.57 -17.79
N ARG A 282 -14.49 -20.47 -17.35
CA ARG A 282 -13.31 -20.14 -18.17
C ARG A 282 -12.94 -21.24 -19.15
N GLU A 283 -13.21 -22.50 -18.82
CA GLU A 283 -12.91 -23.66 -19.67
C GLU A 283 -14.08 -24.04 -20.59
N ARG A 284 -15.30 -23.61 -20.26
CA ARG A 284 -16.49 -23.85 -21.08
C ARG A 284 -16.57 -22.85 -22.24
N LYS A 285 -16.57 -23.38 -23.46
CA LYS A 285 -16.73 -22.58 -24.69
C LYS A 285 -18.11 -21.94 -24.80
N MET A 286 -18.13 -20.65 -25.14
CA MET A 286 -19.33 -19.88 -25.44
C MET A 286 -19.98 -20.28 -26.78
N PRO A 287 -21.31 -20.09 -26.94
CA PRO A 287 -22.00 -20.23 -28.22
C PRO A 287 -21.71 -19.03 -29.17
N ALA A 288 -22.42 -18.94 -30.29
CA ALA A 288 -22.21 -17.83 -31.24
C ALA A 288 -22.62 -16.48 -30.62
N PRO A 289 -21.91 -15.38 -30.92
CA PRO A 289 -20.82 -15.27 -31.90
C PRO A 289 -19.46 -15.84 -31.44
N ASN A 290 -19.17 -15.91 -30.14
CA ASN A 290 -17.83 -16.14 -29.57
C ASN A 290 -17.48 -17.64 -29.43
N LYS A 291 -17.74 -18.41 -30.50
CA LYS A 291 -17.90 -19.88 -30.56
C LYS A 291 -16.74 -20.77 -30.07
N ASN A 292 -15.62 -20.21 -29.62
CA ASN A 292 -14.44 -20.95 -29.16
C ASN A 292 -13.79 -20.36 -27.91
N GLU A 293 -14.34 -19.30 -27.34
CA GLU A 293 -13.75 -18.57 -26.22
C GLU A 293 -14.39 -19.01 -24.90
N GLY A 294 -13.60 -18.96 -23.82
CA GLY A 294 -14.12 -19.09 -22.46
C GLY A 294 -14.71 -17.77 -21.96
N PHE A 295 -15.29 -17.78 -20.76
CA PHE A 295 -15.83 -16.57 -20.14
C PHE A 295 -15.25 -16.37 -18.73
N LEU A 296 -14.98 -15.11 -18.36
CA LEU A 296 -14.28 -14.73 -17.13
C LEU A 296 -15.25 -14.13 -16.10
N ASN A 297 -14.94 -14.26 -14.81
CA ASN A 297 -15.59 -13.48 -13.75
C ASN A 297 -14.58 -12.91 -12.77
N ASN A 298 -14.80 -11.64 -12.43
CA ASN A 298 -14.46 -11.10 -11.12
C ASN A 298 -15.59 -11.45 -10.14
N LEU A 299 -15.27 -11.73 -8.88
CA LEU A 299 -16.27 -12.17 -7.89
C LEU A 299 -16.95 -11.00 -7.20
N LEU A 300 -16.16 -10.01 -6.77
CA LEU A 300 -16.63 -8.83 -6.06
C LEU A 300 -15.93 -7.57 -6.57
N VAL A 301 -16.71 -6.59 -7.01
CA VAL A 301 -16.21 -5.35 -7.62
C VAL A 301 -16.90 -4.11 -7.02
N PRO A 302 -16.37 -3.51 -5.95
CA PRO A 302 -16.67 -2.13 -5.59
C PRO A 302 -16.18 -1.22 -6.74
N LEU A 303 -17.14 -0.58 -7.40
CA LEU A 303 -16.98 0.19 -8.61
C LEU A 303 -17.63 1.55 -8.42
N ALA A 304 -16.84 2.63 -8.44
CA ALA A 304 -17.32 4.00 -8.21
C ALA A 304 -18.22 4.11 -6.97
N THR A 305 -17.67 3.75 -5.80
CA THR A 305 -18.41 3.74 -4.53
C THR A 305 -17.59 4.32 -3.37
N SER A 306 -18.26 4.95 -2.40
CA SER A 306 -17.63 5.49 -1.19
C SER A 306 -18.15 4.80 0.08
N ASN A 307 -17.30 4.64 1.10
CA ASN A 307 -17.66 3.99 2.37
C ASN A 307 -18.10 2.51 2.15
N PHE A 308 -17.27 1.72 1.46
CA PHE A 308 -17.53 0.29 1.26
C PHE A 308 -16.86 -0.54 2.36
N THR A 309 -17.58 -1.49 2.95
CA THR A 309 -17.05 -2.40 3.97
C THR A 309 -17.24 -3.86 3.57
N PHE A 310 -16.17 -4.66 3.62
CA PHE A 310 -16.18 -6.11 3.54
C PHE A 310 -15.71 -6.71 4.88
N ASP A 311 -16.40 -7.71 5.41
CA ASP A 311 -15.92 -8.50 6.57
C ASP A 311 -16.26 -9.99 6.43
N GLY A 312 -15.24 -10.85 6.32
CA GLY A 312 -15.36 -12.23 6.78
C GLY A 312 -15.77 -13.31 5.78
N LEU A 313 -16.07 -12.97 4.52
CA LEU A 313 -16.46 -13.98 3.53
C LEU A 313 -15.24 -14.74 2.97
N ILE A 314 -15.52 -15.93 2.45
CA ILE A 314 -14.62 -16.63 1.51
C ILE A 314 -14.96 -16.19 0.08
N LEU A 315 -13.96 -15.79 -0.71
CA LEU A 315 -14.03 -15.64 -2.16
C LEU A 315 -13.29 -16.80 -2.82
N ARG A 316 -13.99 -17.63 -3.59
CA ARG A 316 -13.50 -18.95 -4.06
C ARG A 316 -13.69 -19.15 -5.57
N ASP A 317 -12.72 -19.80 -6.21
CA ASP A 317 -12.79 -20.25 -7.62
C ASP A 317 -13.23 -19.16 -8.60
N ALA A 318 -12.51 -18.04 -8.64
CA ALA A 318 -12.62 -17.02 -9.66
C ALA A 318 -12.03 -17.50 -11.00
N GLY A 319 -12.65 -17.09 -12.10
CA GLY A 319 -12.13 -17.34 -13.45
C GLY A 319 -11.03 -16.34 -13.84
N PHE A 320 -10.99 -15.21 -13.13
CA PHE A 320 -10.08 -14.09 -13.32
C PHE A 320 -9.80 -13.42 -11.96
N TRP A 321 -9.44 -12.14 -11.90
CA TRP A 321 -9.16 -11.40 -10.66
C TRP A 321 -10.36 -11.42 -9.70
N SER A 322 -10.19 -11.92 -8.48
CA SER A 322 -11.29 -12.24 -7.57
C SER A 322 -11.98 -11.00 -6.97
N PHE A 323 -11.23 -10.11 -6.32
CA PHE A 323 -11.74 -8.93 -5.63
C PHE A 323 -11.08 -7.69 -6.24
N MET A 324 -11.84 -6.88 -6.96
CA MET A 324 -11.31 -5.73 -7.69
C MET A 324 -11.97 -4.45 -7.20
N VAL A 325 -11.26 -3.62 -6.43
CA VAL A 325 -11.71 -2.28 -6.05
C VAL A 325 -11.33 -1.32 -7.18
N VAL A 326 -12.28 -0.49 -7.63
CA VAL A 326 -12.10 0.42 -8.78
C VAL A 326 -12.72 1.79 -8.44
N ARG A 327 -11.90 2.86 -8.52
CA ARG A 327 -12.33 4.27 -8.37
C ARG A 327 -13.25 4.48 -7.18
N SER A 328 -12.83 3.92 -6.05
CA SER A 328 -13.62 3.86 -4.83
C SER A 328 -12.84 4.48 -3.68
N ASP A 329 -13.57 5.13 -2.77
CA ASP A 329 -13.01 5.92 -1.68
C ASP A 329 -13.46 5.38 -0.32
N ASN A 330 -12.59 5.47 0.69
CA ASN A 330 -12.82 4.95 2.04
C ASN A 330 -13.34 3.49 2.03
N VAL A 331 -12.48 2.57 1.59
CA VAL A 331 -12.80 1.15 1.44
C VAL A 331 -12.12 0.33 2.52
N THR A 332 -12.88 -0.45 3.28
CA THR A 332 -12.34 -1.33 4.33
C THR A 332 -12.67 -2.80 4.04
N ILE A 333 -11.65 -3.65 4.02
CA ILE A 333 -11.74 -5.09 3.77
C ILE A 333 -11.11 -5.81 4.97
N ARG A 334 -11.90 -6.59 5.72
CA ARG A 334 -11.45 -7.38 6.86
C ARG A 334 -11.75 -8.86 6.74
N ASN A 335 -10.96 -9.68 7.43
CA ASN A 335 -11.22 -11.11 7.64
C ASN A 335 -11.42 -11.87 6.30
N LEU A 336 -10.70 -11.49 5.24
CA LEU A 336 -10.89 -12.01 3.89
C LEU A 336 -10.14 -13.33 3.68
N LYS A 337 -10.83 -14.32 3.12
CA LYS A 337 -10.24 -15.57 2.62
C LYS A 337 -10.39 -15.62 1.10
N GLY A 338 -9.31 -15.42 0.36
CA GLY A 338 -9.27 -15.58 -1.09
C GLY A 338 -8.64 -16.91 -1.48
N PHE A 339 -9.45 -17.88 -1.92
CA PHE A 339 -9.01 -19.24 -2.20
C PHE A 339 -9.16 -19.56 -3.68
N GLN A 340 -8.06 -19.41 -4.42
CA GLN A 340 -7.98 -19.69 -5.86
C GLN A 340 -7.12 -20.92 -6.17
N ASP A 341 -7.19 -21.36 -7.42
CA ASP A 341 -6.41 -22.46 -7.95
C ASP A 341 -4.95 -22.03 -8.20
N LEU A 342 -4.00 -22.78 -7.66
CA LEU A 342 -2.57 -22.49 -7.79
C LEU A 342 -2.02 -22.75 -9.20
N TYR A 343 -2.82 -23.12 -10.22
CA TYR A 343 -2.34 -23.35 -11.59
C TYR A 343 -3.25 -22.72 -12.67
N LYS A 344 -3.85 -21.55 -12.39
CA LYS A 344 -4.70 -20.79 -13.33
C LYS A 344 -4.32 -19.29 -13.43
N ILE A 345 -3.25 -18.97 -14.16
CA ILE A 345 -2.77 -17.59 -14.42
C ILE A 345 -3.85 -16.52 -14.62
N GLU A 346 -3.53 -15.28 -14.25
CA GLU A 346 -4.45 -14.13 -14.15
C GLU A 346 -5.67 -14.41 -13.25
N ASN A 347 -5.48 -15.09 -12.11
CA ASN A 347 -6.50 -15.32 -11.07
C ASN A 347 -6.19 -14.60 -9.75
N ASP A 348 -5.71 -13.37 -9.89
CA ASP A 348 -5.29 -12.47 -8.83
C ASP A 348 -6.34 -12.40 -7.70
N VAL A 349 -5.94 -12.25 -6.42
CA VAL A 349 -6.93 -12.27 -5.31
C VAL A 349 -7.51 -10.89 -5.02
N ILE A 350 -6.66 -9.88 -4.77
CA ILE A 350 -7.08 -8.50 -4.49
C ILE A 350 -6.34 -7.53 -5.41
N ASP A 351 -7.10 -6.71 -6.11
CA ASP A 351 -6.62 -5.64 -6.95
C ASP A 351 -7.26 -4.31 -6.53
N ILE A 352 -6.45 -3.38 -6.05
CA ILE A 352 -6.87 -2.01 -5.78
C ILE A 352 -6.49 -1.14 -6.98
N ASN A 353 -7.50 -0.60 -7.69
CA ASN A 353 -7.31 0.12 -8.94
C ASN A 353 -7.80 1.55 -8.79
N GLU A 354 -6.92 2.53 -9.00
CA GLU A 354 -7.29 3.96 -9.13
C GLU A 354 -8.22 4.41 -7.96
N SER A 355 -7.90 4.02 -6.73
CA SER A 355 -8.77 4.14 -5.54
C SER A 355 -8.02 4.76 -4.37
N GLN A 356 -8.74 5.40 -3.45
CA GLN A 356 -8.15 6.15 -2.34
C GLN A 356 -8.65 5.66 -0.96
N ASP A 357 -7.84 5.86 0.07
CA ASP A 357 -8.13 5.50 1.48
C ASP A 357 -8.64 4.05 1.64
N VAL A 358 -7.82 3.08 1.22
CA VAL A 358 -8.18 1.65 1.23
C VAL A 358 -7.42 0.88 2.30
N LEU A 359 -8.13 0.20 3.20
CA LEU A 359 -7.56 -0.71 4.20
C LEU A 359 -7.95 -2.15 3.92
N VAL A 360 -6.96 -3.02 3.69
CA VAL A 360 -7.10 -4.49 3.73
C VAL A 360 -6.42 -4.99 4.99
N GLN A 361 -7.16 -5.65 5.88
CA GLN A 361 -6.67 -6.07 7.19
C GLN A 361 -7.09 -7.50 7.58
N HIS A 362 -6.18 -8.29 8.15
CA HIS A 362 -6.43 -9.69 8.55
C HIS A 362 -6.97 -10.53 7.39
N SER A 363 -6.11 -10.85 6.42
CA SER A 363 -6.52 -11.53 5.19
C SER A 363 -5.58 -12.67 4.80
N ILE A 364 -6.10 -13.71 4.16
CA ILE A 364 -5.31 -14.74 3.49
C ILE A 364 -5.69 -14.81 2.02
N ALA A 365 -4.68 -14.84 1.15
CA ALA A 365 -4.82 -14.87 -0.30
C ALA A 365 -3.97 -16.00 -0.89
N ILE A 366 -4.60 -16.83 -1.71
CA ILE A 366 -3.97 -17.98 -2.38
C ILE A 366 -4.33 -17.96 -3.87
N SER A 367 -3.34 -17.87 -4.76
CA SER A 367 -3.53 -17.76 -6.22
C SER A 367 -2.33 -18.25 -7.05
N ASP A 368 -2.54 -18.59 -8.32
CA ASP A 368 -1.43 -18.79 -9.27
C ASP A 368 -0.75 -17.44 -9.51
N ASP A 369 -1.56 -16.41 -9.82
CA ASP A 369 -1.11 -15.04 -10.06
C ASP A 369 -1.03 -14.19 -8.77
N ASP A 370 -0.97 -12.85 -8.89
CA ASP A 370 -0.76 -11.92 -7.77
C ASP A 370 -1.76 -12.10 -6.61
N THR A 371 -1.28 -12.15 -5.35
CA THR A 371 -2.20 -12.19 -4.19
C THR A 371 -2.71 -10.81 -3.80
N TYR A 372 -1.83 -9.82 -3.69
CA TYR A 372 -2.18 -8.45 -3.32
C TYR A 372 -1.54 -7.48 -4.32
N SER A 373 -2.36 -6.71 -5.03
CA SER A 373 -1.93 -5.83 -6.12
C SER A 373 -2.52 -4.43 -6.04
N THR A 374 -1.77 -3.43 -6.48
CA THR A 374 -2.26 -2.06 -6.74
C THR A 374 -1.92 -1.63 -8.17
N LYS A 375 -2.86 -1.04 -8.90
CA LYS A 375 -2.74 -0.80 -10.35
C LYS A 375 -3.40 0.54 -10.75
N THR A 376 -2.92 1.20 -11.80
CA THR A 376 -3.62 2.33 -12.45
C THR A 376 -3.56 2.13 -13.98
N TRP A 377 -4.69 1.88 -14.62
CA TRP A 377 -4.74 1.39 -16.01
C TRP A 377 -5.24 2.47 -16.97
N LEU A 378 -4.58 2.67 -18.11
CA LEU A 378 -5.22 3.39 -19.23
C LEU A 378 -6.57 2.75 -19.56
N GLN A 379 -7.61 3.54 -19.85
CA GLN A 379 -8.97 3.08 -20.19
C GLN A 379 -8.98 2.29 -21.51
N THR A 380 -8.58 1.02 -21.42
CA THR A 380 -8.34 0.10 -22.53
C THR A 380 -8.58 -1.33 -22.07
N GLY A 381 -8.94 -2.24 -22.99
CA GLY A 381 -9.23 -3.63 -22.64
C GLY A 381 -10.30 -3.73 -21.54
N MET A 382 -9.91 -4.17 -20.34
CA MET A 382 -10.83 -4.34 -19.21
C MET A 382 -11.27 -3.03 -18.54
N SER A 383 -10.39 -2.03 -18.46
CA SER A 383 -10.68 -0.74 -17.81
C SER A 383 -11.34 0.27 -18.75
N LYS A 384 -11.56 -0.11 -20.02
CA LYS A 384 -12.12 0.77 -21.07
C LYS A 384 -13.42 1.44 -20.66
N ASP A 385 -14.31 0.68 -20.03
CA ASP A 385 -15.67 1.10 -19.72
C ASP A 385 -15.85 1.34 -18.19
N TRP A 386 -14.75 1.59 -17.46
CA TRP A 386 -14.78 2.05 -16.08
C TRP A 386 -15.33 3.49 -15.99
N PRO A 387 -16.23 3.78 -15.04
CA PRO A 387 -16.88 5.09 -14.91
C PRO A 387 -15.91 6.17 -14.40
N GLY A 388 -16.07 7.40 -14.89
CA GLY A 388 -15.21 8.53 -14.56
C GLY A 388 -13.94 8.64 -15.42
N GLU A 389 -13.10 9.62 -15.11
CA GLU A 389 -11.77 9.79 -15.69
C GLU A 389 -10.75 8.86 -15.02
N LEU A 390 -9.51 8.84 -15.51
CA LEU A 390 -8.40 8.16 -14.82
C LEU A 390 -8.10 8.85 -13.48
N GLU A 391 -7.95 8.08 -12.42
CA GLU A 391 -7.63 8.59 -11.07
C GLU A 391 -6.29 8.05 -10.57
N HIS A 392 -5.65 8.83 -9.69
CA HIS A 392 -4.49 8.36 -8.93
C HIS A 392 -4.93 7.41 -7.81
N LEU A 393 -4.01 6.56 -7.36
CA LEU A 393 -4.21 5.67 -6.23
C LEU A 393 -3.48 6.24 -5.01
N GLU A 394 -4.15 6.31 -3.85
CA GLU A 394 -3.61 6.97 -2.66
C GLU A 394 -3.98 6.22 -1.36
N ASN A 395 -3.07 6.23 -0.37
CA ASN A 395 -3.32 5.72 0.99
C ASN A 395 -3.87 4.28 1.05
N VAL A 396 -3.22 3.35 0.32
CA VAL A 396 -3.60 1.93 0.33
C VAL A 396 -2.76 1.16 1.34
N VAL A 397 -3.41 0.49 2.29
CA VAL A 397 -2.76 -0.25 3.39
C VAL A 397 -3.16 -1.73 3.35
N PHE A 398 -2.19 -2.62 3.28
CA PHE A 398 -2.32 -4.05 3.57
C PHE A 398 -1.68 -4.34 4.94
N ASP A 399 -2.45 -4.87 5.88
CA ASP A 399 -2.06 -5.08 7.28
C ASP A 399 -2.46 -6.50 7.74
N ASP A 400 -1.56 -7.26 8.37
CA ASP A 400 -1.84 -8.66 8.74
C ASP A 400 -2.34 -9.50 7.53
N ALA A 401 -1.63 -9.35 6.40
CA ALA A 401 -1.95 -9.99 5.14
C ALA A 401 -1.03 -11.19 4.89
N PHE A 402 -1.63 -12.37 4.67
CA PHE A 402 -0.93 -13.63 4.43
C PHE A 402 -1.05 -14.05 2.96
N ALA A 403 0.08 -14.29 2.30
CA ALA A 403 0.19 -14.60 0.88
C ALA A 403 0.76 -16.00 0.61
N TRP A 404 0.10 -16.75 -0.28
CA TRP A 404 0.66 -17.94 -0.94
C TRP A 404 0.39 -17.87 -2.45
N THR A 405 1.44 -17.71 -3.24
CA THR A 405 1.31 -17.53 -4.70
C THR A 405 2.35 -18.32 -5.48
N ARG A 406 2.11 -18.53 -6.78
CA ARG A 406 3.16 -18.90 -7.74
C ARG A 406 3.81 -17.70 -8.44
N CYS A 407 3.21 -16.52 -8.30
CA CYS A 407 3.60 -15.27 -8.93
C CYS A 407 4.11 -14.25 -7.88
N ALA A 408 3.50 -13.06 -7.77
CA ALA A 408 3.91 -11.99 -6.86
C ALA A 408 3.05 -11.94 -5.58
N ALA A 409 3.68 -11.89 -4.40
CA ALA A 409 2.93 -11.87 -3.14
C ALA A 409 2.29 -10.48 -2.91
N PHE A 410 3.12 -9.44 -2.93
CA PHE A 410 2.70 -8.03 -2.84
C PHE A 410 3.27 -7.26 -4.03
N LYS A 411 2.43 -6.67 -4.87
CA LYS A 411 2.85 -5.98 -6.11
C LYS A 411 2.19 -4.61 -6.31
N ILE A 412 3.01 -3.59 -6.45
CA ILE A 412 2.62 -2.23 -6.83
C ILE A 412 2.94 -2.08 -8.33
N GLY A 413 1.92 -1.87 -9.16
CA GLY A 413 1.93 -2.20 -10.60
C GLY A 413 1.44 -3.65 -10.86
N MET A 414 1.45 -4.21 -12.06
CA MET A 414 1.81 -3.68 -13.37
C MET A 414 0.63 -2.90 -13.96
N GLY A 415 0.90 -1.92 -14.82
CA GLY A 415 -0.09 -0.92 -15.23
C GLY A 415 -0.01 0.27 -14.27
N VAL A 416 0.73 1.29 -14.68
CA VAL A 416 0.91 2.55 -13.92
C VAL A 416 0.74 3.72 -14.87
N ALA A 417 -0.51 4.11 -15.10
CA ALA A 417 -0.93 5.24 -15.93
C ALA A 417 -1.07 6.54 -15.14
N GLN A 418 -1.45 6.44 -13.86
CA GLN A 418 -1.59 7.55 -12.91
C GLN A 418 -0.72 7.28 -11.67
N PRO A 419 -0.46 8.29 -10.81
CA PRO A 419 0.38 8.14 -9.63
C PRO A 419 -0.14 7.09 -8.64
N GLN A 420 0.78 6.45 -7.92
CA GLN A 420 0.49 5.57 -6.78
C GLN A 420 1.22 6.09 -5.53
N LEU A 421 0.46 6.65 -4.59
CA LEU A 421 0.95 7.44 -3.46
C LEU A 421 0.64 6.74 -2.13
N GLY A 422 1.62 6.63 -1.23
CA GLY A 422 1.36 6.18 0.14
C GLY A 422 0.89 4.72 0.28
N VAL A 423 1.46 3.79 -0.49
CA VAL A 423 1.11 2.35 -0.41
C VAL A 423 1.94 1.66 0.68
N THR A 424 1.28 1.07 1.67
CA THR A 424 1.91 0.41 2.82
C THR A 424 1.51 -1.07 2.90
N ILE A 425 2.50 -1.97 2.99
CA ILE A 425 2.33 -3.37 3.35
C ILE A 425 2.99 -3.56 4.72
N LYS A 426 2.26 -4.01 5.73
CA LYS A 426 2.81 -4.19 7.07
C LYS A 426 2.29 -5.41 7.83
N ASN A 427 3.04 -5.84 8.86
CA ASN A 427 2.67 -6.95 9.75
C ASN A 427 2.31 -8.25 9.00
N SER A 428 2.93 -8.48 7.84
CA SER A 428 2.43 -9.39 6.81
C SER A 428 3.34 -10.60 6.57
N TYR A 429 2.83 -11.61 5.87
CA TYR A 429 3.47 -12.92 5.79
C TYR A 429 3.46 -13.48 4.36
N VAL A 430 4.57 -14.09 3.93
CA VAL A 430 4.68 -14.79 2.63
C VAL A 430 5.08 -16.25 2.87
N TYR A 431 4.09 -17.15 2.82
CA TYR A 431 4.30 -18.60 2.99
C TYR A 431 5.14 -19.18 1.85
N GLN A 432 4.82 -18.81 0.61
CA GLN A 432 5.56 -19.18 -0.59
C GLN A 432 5.20 -18.23 -1.73
N SER A 433 6.20 -17.79 -2.49
CA SER A 433 6.02 -17.00 -3.72
C SER A 433 7.06 -17.36 -4.78
N ALA A 434 6.91 -16.82 -5.99
CA ALA A 434 8.06 -16.64 -6.89
C ALA A 434 8.72 -15.27 -6.68
N ARG A 435 7.92 -14.24 -6.38
CA ARG A 435 8.41 -12.89 -6.16
C ARG A 435 7.70 -12.31 -4.94
N ALA A 436 8.43 -11.95 -3.87
CA ALA A 436 7.76 -11.60 -2.62
C ALA A 436 7.27 -10.13 -2.63
N LEU A 437 8.18 -9.15 -2.66
CA LEU A 437 7.87 -7.73 -2.60
C LEU A 437 8.22 -7.04 -3.93
N LEU A 438 7.26 -6.35 -4.54
CA LEU A 438 7.43 -5.75 -5.85
C LEU A 438 6.85 -4.33 -5.94
N VAL A 439 7.64 -3.43 -6.48
CA VAL A 439 7.20 -2.24 -7.22
C VAL A 439 7.67 -2.44 -8.66
N ASP A 440 6.74 -2.73 -9.58
CA ASP A 440 7.03 -3.03 -10.99
C ASP A 440 6.20 -2.13 -11.91
N HIS A 441 6.73 -0.95 -12.19
CA HIS A 441 6.09 0.09 -13.02
C HIS A 441 6.19 -0.22 -14.52
N GLY A 442 5.89 -1.46 -14.89
CA GLY A 442 5.78 -1.88 -16.27
C GLY A 442 4.44 -1.45 -16.85
N TYR A 443 4.46 -0.80 -18.00
CA TYR A 443 3.38 -0.89 -18.98
C TYR A 443 3.92 -0.62 -20.38
N GLN A 444 3.94 -1.66 -21.22
CA GLN A 444 4.61 -1.65 -22.52
C GLN A 444 3.98 -0.66 -23.52
N TYR A 445 2.73 -0.27 -23.30
CA TYR A 445 1.98 0.67 -24.13
C TYR A 445 1.86 2.08 -23.50
N ASN A 446 2.54 2.38 -22.37
CA ASN A 446 2.56 3.76 -21.87
C ASN A 446 3.47 4.62 -22.75
N THR A 447 2.83 5.41 -23.63
CA THR A 447 3.46 6.38 -24.53
C THR A 447 3.64 7.77 -23.90
N LEU A 448 3.14 8.00 -22.68
CA LEU A 448 3.24 9.28 -21.99
C LEU A 448 4.56 9.35 -21.19
N PRO A 449 5.28 10.49 -21.20
CA PRO A 449 6.53 10.62 -20.45
C PRO A 449 6.38 10.75 -18.92
N GLU A 450 5.27 11.29 -18.40
CA GLU A 450 5.26 11.89 -17.04
C GLU A 450 4.07 11.54 -16.11
N GLU A 451 3.02 10.82 -16.54
CA GLU A 451 1.78 10.69 -15.73
C GLU A 451 1.77 9.57 -14.66
N GLY A 452 2.63 8.54 -14.75
CA GLY A 452 2.57 7.37 -13.85
C GLY A 452 3.84 7.12 -13.04
N TYR A 453 3.88 7.58 -11.77
CA TYR A 453 5.00 7.40 -10.83
C TYR A 453 4.53 6.80 -9.48
N ALA A 454 5.46 6.45 -8.58
CA ALA A 454 5.14 6.06 -7.21
C ALA A 454 5.99 6.79 -6.17
N GLN A 455 5.37 7.10 -5.04
CA GLN A 455 6.02 7.78 -3.93
C GLN A 455 5.47 7.30 -2.58
N GLY A 456 6.33 7.17 -1.57
CA GLY A 456 5.91 6.84 -0.21
C GLY A 456 5.50 5.37 -0.05
N VAL A 457 6.24 4.46 -0.66
CA VAL A 457 5.99 3.01 -0.55
C VAL A 457 6.63 2.47 0.73
N THR A 458 5.89 1.72 1.54
CA THR A 458 6.41 1.11 2.77
C THR A 458 6.17 -0.41 2.80
N PHE A 459 7.22 -1.17 3.10
CA PHE A 459 7.17 -2.56 3.51
C PHE A 459 7.71 -2.65 4.94
N GLU A 460 6.90 -3.04 5.92
CA GLU A 460 7.28 -3.03 7.35
C GLU A 460 6.86 -4.30 8.10
N ASN A 461 7.74 -4.92 8.88
CA ASN A 461 7.41 -6.11 9.70
C ASN A 461 6.83 -7.26 8.84
N ILE A 462 7.65 -7.84 7.96
CA ILE A 462 7.22 -8.89 7.02
C ILE A 462 8.11 -10.14 7.15
N ASP A 463 7.49 -11.31 7.38
CA ASP A 463 8.18 -12.61 7.35
C ASP A 463 7.98 -13.30 5.98
N ILE A 464 9.08 -13.48 5.26
CA ILE A 464 9.14 -14.16 3.98
C ILE A 464 9.74 -15.54 4.22
N GLU A 465 8.86 -16.55 4.30
CA GLU A 465 9.30 -17.93 4.50
C GLU A 465 10.03 -18.43 3.26
N ARG A 466 9.40 -18.37 2.08
CA ARG A 466 9.93 -19.01 0.86
C ARG A 466 9.73 -18.23 -0.44
N VAL A 467 10.83 -18.09 -1.18
CA VAL A 467 10.85 -17.60 -2.57
C VAL A 467 11.35 -18.73 -3.49
N GLY A 468 10.58 -19.83 -3.55
CA GLY A 468 11.00 -21.09 -4.17
C GLY A 468 10.50 -21.33 -5.60
N ILE A 469 9.58 -20.51 -6.11
CA ILE A 469 8.92 -20.74 -7.41
C ILE A 469 9.56 -19.85 -8.49
N ASN A 470 9.55 -20.28 -9.75
CA ASN A 470 10.00 -19.47 -10.88
C ASN A 470 8.95 -19.48 -11.99
N GLN A 471 7.97 -18.56 -11.91
CA GLN A 471 6.94 -18.39 -12.94
C GLN A 471 7.23 -17.19 -13.85
N PHE A 472 7.74 -16.09 -13.27
CA PHE A 472 8.13 -14.87 -13.99
C PHE A 472 9.41 -14.24 -13.39
N GLY A 473 10.36 -15.11 -13.04
CA GLY A 473 11.51 -14.78 -12.19
C GLY A 473 11.36 -15.33 -10.77
N ASN A 474 12.46 -15.32 -10.01
CA ASN A 474 12.53 -15.85 -8.65
C ASN A 474 13.46 -14.96 -7.79
N TYR A 475 12.89 -14.01 -7.04
CA TYR A 475 13.63 -13.03 -6.22
C TYR A 475 12.75 -12.43 -5.12
N TRP A 476 13.32 -12.03 -3.98
CA TRP A 476 12.51 -11.55 -2.85
C TRP A 476 12.06 -10.10 -3.00
N LEU A 477 12.83 -9.25 -3.71
CA LEU A 477 12.55 -7.83 -3.88
C LEU A 477 12.77 -7.38 -5.32
N ARG A 478 11.85 -6.56 -5.83
CA ARG A 478 12.12 -5.69 -6.97
C ARG A 478 11.50 -4.31 -6.79
N VAL A 479 12.28 -3.26 -7.02
CA VAL A 479 11.79 -1.88 -7.13
C VAL A 479 12.26 -1.35 -8.48
N SER A 480 11.33 -1.05 -9.39
CA SER A 480 11.70 -0.66 -10.74
C SER A 480 10.68 0.27 -11.40
N SER A 481 11.18 1.35 -11.98
CA SER A 481 10.38 2.23 -12.85
C SER A 481 10.03 1.59 -14.19
N SER A 482 10.64 0.44 -14.53
CA SER A 482 10.36 -0.44 -15.69
C SER A 482 10.10 0.28 -17.02
N THR A 483 8.87 0.75 -17.30
CA THR A 483 8.58 1.59 -18.49
C THR A 483 7.69 2.80 -18.20
N SER A 484 7.46 3.14 -16.93
CA SER A 484 6.74 4.34 -16.49
C SER A 484 7.67 5.32 -15.78
N GLY A 485 7.09 6.33 -15.13
CA GLY A 485 7.78 7.34 -14.32
C GLY A 485 8.42 6.79 -13.05
N ASP A 486 9.01 7.70 -12.29
CA ASP A 486 9.92 7.39 -11.19
C ASP A 486 9.28 6.57 -10.05
N VAL A 487 10.13 5.89 -9.29
CA VAL A 487 9.76 5.32 -7.98
C VAL A 487 10.62 6.01 -6.93
N SER A 488 10.00 6.58 -5.92
CA SER A 488 10.70 7.37 -4.89
C SER A 488 10.20 7.04 -3.49
N ASP A 489 11.01 7.40 -2.49
CA ASP A 489 10.62 7.41 -1.09
C ASP A 489 10.11 6.03 -0.62
N VAL A 490 10.98 5.01 -0.72
CA VAL A 490 10.67 3.60 -0.45
C VAL A 490 11.31 3.15 0.87
N LEU A 491 10.49 2.76 1.85
CA LEU A 491 10.94 2.19 3.12
C LEU A 491 10.78 0.66 3.12
N ILE A 492 11.84 -0.04 3.51
CA ILE A 492 11.90 -1.50 3.65
C ILE A 492 12.44 -1.79 5.05
N LYS A 493 11.55 -2.15 5.99
CA LYS A 493 11.82 -2.17 7.42
C LYS A 493 11.40 -3.48 8.10
N ASP A 494 12.16 -3.98 9.05
CA ASP A 494 11.84 -5.18 9.86
C ASP A 494 11.43 -6.38 8.98
N ILE A 495 12.23 -6.71 7.96
CA ILE A 495 11.92 -7.79 7.00
C ILE A 495 12.75 -9.03 7.33
N ASN A 496 12.12 -10.16 7.63
CA ASN A 496 12.82 -11.44 7.82
C ASN A 496 12.69 -12.34 6.58
N ILE A 497 13.82 -12.73 5.99
CA ILE A 497 13.88 -13.52 4.75
C ILE A 497 14.50 -14.87 5.05
N ARG A 498 13.67 -15.90 5.26
CA ARG A 498 14.12 -17.26 5.64
C ARG A 498 14.71 -18.02 4.46
N GLU A 499 14.14 -17.88 3.26
CA GLU A 499 14.68 -18.45 2.02
C GLU A 499 14.70 -17.43 0.88
N LEU A 500 15.92 -17.05 0.48
CA LEU A 500 16.16 -16.21 -0.68
C LEU A 500 15.90 -16.95 -2.00
N GLY A 501 15.46 -16.18 -2.98
CA GLY A 501 15.32 -16.64 -4.35
C GLY A 501 16.63 -17.04 -5.05
N ALA A 502 16.44 -17.75 -6.16
CA ALA A 502 17.53 -18.22 -7.02
C ALA A 502 18.16 -17.10 -7.87
N GLN A 503 17.41 -16.06 -8.19
CA GLN A 503 17.88 -14.88 -8.93
C GLN A 503 18.15 -13.71 -7.97
N ASN A 504 18.90 -12.72 -8.44
CA ASN A 504 19.14 -11.49 -7.69
C ASN A 504 17.88 -10.62 -7.65
N SER A 505 17.62 -10.07 -6.47
CA SER A 505 16.71 -8.93 -6.30
C SER A 505 17.25 -7.69 -7.02
N ARG A 506 16.38 -6.73 -7.34
CA ARG A 506 16.75 -5.57 -8.17
C ARG A 506 16.14 -4.25 -7.71
N LEU A 507 16.97 -3.22 -7.63
CA LEU A 507 16.53 -1.83 -7.71
C LEU A 507 16.95 -1.32 -9.09
N GLY A 508 16.10 -0.63 -9.84
CA GLY A 508 16.52 -0.14 -11.15
C GLY A 508 15.53 0.76 -11.86
N GLY A 509 15.98 1.99 -12.14
CA GLY A 509 15.29 2.90 -13.05
C GLY A 509 15.43 2.46 -14.52
N ASN A 510 14.84 3.20 -15.44
CA ASN A 510 14.90 2.95 -16.87
C ASN A 510 15.93 3.86 -17.55
N GLU A 511 17.13 3.33 -17.83
CA GLU A 511 18.23 4.05 -18.48
C GLU A 511 17.92 4.54 -19.92
N VAL A 512 16.88 4.00 -20.57
CA VAL A 512 16.45 4.40 -21.93
C VAL A 512 15.40 5.53 -21.88
N LYS A 513 14.49 5.50 -20.91
CA LYS A 513 13.45 6.54 -20.70
C LYS A 513 13.90 7.67 -19.75
N GLY A 514 14.98 7.47 -18.99
CA GLY A 514 15.48 8.43 -18.00
C GLY A 514 14.88 8.30 -16.60
N SER A 515 13.82 7.51 -16.40
CA SER A 515 13.18 7.39 -15.07
C SER A 515 14.07 6.68 -14.05
N MET A 516 13.89 7.03 -12.77
CA MET A 516 14.80 6.77 -11.66
C MET A 516 14.11 5.97 -10.54
N VAL A 517 14.92 5.30 -9.72
CA VAL A 517 14.54 4.83 -8.38
C VAL A 517 15.31 5.65 -7.35
N ARG A 518 14.64 6.37 -6.45
CA ARG A 518 15.27 7.25 -5.45
C ARG A 518 14.86 6.91 -4.02
N ASN A 519 15.72 7.29 -3.07
CA ASN A 519 15.43 7.34 -1.63
C ASN A 519 14.90 5.99 -1.09
N VAL A 520 15.71 4.93 -1.26
CA VAL A 520 15.38 3.57 -0.79
C VAL A 520 16.07 3.31 0.55
N VAL A 521 15.29 3.22 1.62
CA VAL A 521 15.78 3.02 2.99
C VAL A 521 15.57 1.56 3.40
N PHE A 522 16.66 0.88 3.79
CA PHE A 522 16.65 -0.43 4.42
C PHE A 522 16.88 -0.29 5.93
N SER A 523 16.01 -0.86 6.76
CA SER A 523 16.15 -0.90 8.22
C SER A 523 15.84 -2.31 8.70
N ASP A 524 16.79 -2.96 9.37
CA ASP A 524 16.54 -4.21 10.10
C ASP A 524 16.01 -5.34 9.20
N VAL A 525 16.63 -5.48 8.01
CA VAL A 525 16.38 -6.58 7.10
C VAL A 525 17.28 -7.76 7.46
N TYR A 526 16.68 -8.89 7.83
CA TYR A 526 17.36 -10.12 8.19
C TYR A 526 17.30 -11.12 7.04
N VAL A 527 18.45 -11.68 6.67
CA VAL A 527 18.58 -12.73 5.66
C VAL A 527 19.07 -13.99 6.35
N LYS A 528 18.20 -14.99 6.46
CA LYS A 528 18.47 -16.27 7.14
C LYS A 528 18.92 -16.11 8.61
N GLY A 529 18.36 -15.10 9.29
CA GLY A 529 18.69 -14.75 10.68
C GLY A 529 19.82 -13.71 10.82
N GLU A 530 20.59 -13.45 9.77
CA GLU A 530 21.70 -12.48 9.79
C GLU A 530 21.23 -11.08 9.37
N LEU A 531 21.60 -10.04 10.13
CA LEU A 531 21.28 -8.65 9.79
C LEU A 531 22.05 -8.20 8.54
N ALA A 532 21.33 -7.81 7.48
CA ALA A 532 21.93 -7.25 6.29
C ALA A 532 22.46 -5.83 6.53
N THR A 533 23.70 -5.57 6.14
CA THR A 533 24.34 -4.25 6.22
C THR A 533 24.70 -3.68 4.85
N SER A 534 24.48 -4.46 3.79
CA SER A 534 24.80 -4.14 2.41
C SER A 534 23.81 -4.76 1.42
N LEU A 535 23.78 -4.23 0.19
CA LEU A 535 22.96 -4.79 -0.89
C LEU A 535 23.38 -6.23 -1.24
N SER A 536 24.66 -6.57 -1.06
CA SER A 536 25.20 -7.92 -1.29
C SER A 536 24.58 -8.97 -0.38
N ASP A 537 24.39 -8.65 0.90
CA ASP A 537 23.80 -9.57 1.90
C ASP A 537 22.38 -9.98 1.48
N MET A 538 21.65 -9.05 0.88
CA MET A 538 20.29 -9.22 0.36
C MET A 538 20.21 -9.73 -1.09
N LYS A 539 21.35 -10.02 -1.75
CA LYS A 539 21.45 -10.30 -3.21
C LYS A 539 20.76 -9.25 -4.09
N ILE A 540 20.87 -7.97 -3.76
CA ILE A 540 20.32 -6.87 -4.57
C ILE A 540 21.36 -6.38 -5.59
N THR A 541 20.91 -6.10 -6.81
CA THR A 541 21.68 -5.43 -7.87
C THR A 541 21.01 -4.12 -8.29
N THR A 542 21.81 -3.11 -8.66
CA THR A 542 21.38 -1.78 -9.13
C THR A 542 21.78 -1.51 -10.59
N ASN A 543 21.25 -0.45 -11.19
CA ASN A 543 21.78 0.18 -12.40
C ASN A 543 22.10 1.67 -12.16
N ASN A 544 22.48 2.43 -13.19
CA ASN A 544 22.89 3.83 -13.03
C ASN A 544 21.74 4.76 -12.61
N ASN A 545 20.48 4.34 -12.83
CA ASN A 545 19.29 5.12 -12.51
C ASN A 545 18.74 4.81 -11.11
N VAL A 546 19.63 4.67 -10.12
CA VAL A 546 19.29 4.48 -8.70
C VAL A 546 20.10 5.44 -7.82
N SER A 547 19.43 6.25 -7.00
CA SER A 547 20.07 7.17 -6.04
C SER A 547 19.45 7.08 -4.64
N GLY A 548 20.12 7.64 -3.62
CA GLY A 548 19.58 7.75 -2.27
C GLY A 548 19.35 6.42 -1.53
N ILE A 549 20.19 5.40 -1.73
CA ILE A 549 20.11 4.17 -0.93
C ILE A 549 20.70 4.41 0.47
N VAL A 550 19.93 4.12 1.52
CA VAL A 550 20.35 4.28 2.92
C VAL A 550 20.15 2.98 3.69
N PHE A 551 21.12 2.63 4.53
CA PHE A 551 21.01 1.56 5.52
C PHE A 551 20.83 2.22 6.89
N ALA A 552 19.60 2.20 7.39
CA ALA A 552 19.15 2.80 8.63
C ALA A 552 18.80 1.71 9.67
N ASN A 553 19.67 0.70 9.82
CA ASN A 553 19.45 -0.40 10.77
C ASN A 553 19.46 0.11 12.21
N SER A 554 18.55 -0.42 13.03
CA SER A 554 18.59 -0.19 14.47
C SER A 554 19.95 -0.58 15.05
N ALA A 555 20.44 0.21 15.99
CA ALA A 555 21.70 -0.10 16.65
C ALA A 555 21.60 -1.47 17.35
N PRO A 556 22.68 -2.30 17.33
CA PRO A 556 22.70 -3.56 18.05
C PRO A 556 22.27 -3.36 19.50
N PRO A 557 21.49 -4.29 20.08
CA PRO A 557 21.03 -4.13 21.45
C PRO A 557 22.22 -3.97 22.40
N LEU A 558 22.11 -3.03 23.34
CA LEU A 558 23.06 -2.83 24.43
C LEU A 558 23.29 -4.12 25.23
N PHE A 559 22.28 -4.98 25.25
CA PHE A 559 22.30 -6.32 25.81
C PHE A 559 21.13 -7.12 25.22
N SER A 560 21.36 -8.38 24.86
CA SER A 560 20.30 -9.32 24.50
C SER A 560 20.61 -10.73 24.98
N ASP A 561 19.58 -11.46 25.40
CA ASP A 561 19.64 -12.87 25.74
C ASP A 561 18.30 -13.54 25.40
N ASP A 562 18.34 -14.55 24.53
CA ASP A 562 17.22 -15.43 24.18
C ASP A 562 17.25 -16.75 24.98
N PHE A 563 18.26 -16.93 25.84
CA PHE A 563 18.50 -18.11 26.66
C PHE A 563 18.62 -19.44 25.89
N GLU A 564 18.62 -19.43 24.54
CA GLU A 564 18.71 -20.61 23.70
C GLU A 564 20.09 -21.26 23.71
N ASP A 565 21.10 -20.59 24.28
CA ASP A 565 22.37 -21.21 24.65
C ASP A 565 22.23 -22.16 25.87
N GLY A 566 21.19 -22.01 26.70
CA GLY A 566 20.87 -22.81 27.87
C GLY A 566 21.57 -22.40 29.16
N ASN A 567 22.08 -21.16 29.26
CA ASN A 567 22.75 -20.67 30.47
C ASN A 567 22.35 -19.21 30.82
N THR A 568 23.08 -18.59 31.76
CA THR A 568 22.77 -17.25 32.30
C THR A 568 23.97 -16.30 32.18
N SER A 569 24.80 -16.48 31.17
CA SER A 569 25.95 -15.62 30.91
C SER A 569 25.52 -14.16 30.71
N GLY A 570 26.30 -13.22 31.24
CA GLY A 570 25.94 -11.80 31.25
C GLY A 570 24.98 -11.38 32.38
N TRP A 571 24.32 -12.33 33.05
CA TRP A 571 23.48 -12.07 34.21
C TRP A 571 24.19 -12.31 35.55
N THR A 572 23.73 -11.60 36.58
CA THR A 572 24.16 -11.74 37.97
C THR A 572 22.93 -12.01 38.85
N THR A 573 22.88 -13.19 39.48
CA THR A 573 21.83 -13.54 40.45
C THR A 573 21.97 -12.69 41.71
N VAL A 574 20.92 -11.94 42.04
CA VAL A 574 20.82 -11.17 43.29
C VAL A 574 20.08 -11.97 44.36
N SER A 575 19.01 -12.68 43.97
CA SER A 575 18.23 -13.58 44.84
C SER A 575 17.46 -14.62 44.03
N GLY A 576 17.13 -15.75 44.66
CA GLY A 576 16.46 -16.88 44.01
C GLY A 576 17.44 -17.83 43.30
N GLY A 577 16.97 -19.06 43.04
CA GLY A 577 17.71 -20.05 42.25
C GLY A 577 17.28 -20.00 40.79
N TRP A 578 18.07 -19.33 39.95
CA TRP A 578 17.82 -19.17 38.52
C TRP A 578 18.50 -20.26 37.70
N TYR A 579 17.81 -20.74 36.67
CA TYR A 579 18.26 -21.79 35.76
C TYR A 579 17.46 -21.72 34.45
N VAL A 580 18.00 -22.28 33.37
CA VAL A 580 17.33 -22.30 32.05
C VAL A 580 16.87 -23.73 31.73
N PRO A 581 15.64 -24.13 32.07
CA PRO A 581 15.05 -25.38 31.60
C PRO A 581 14.75 -25.36 30.10
N THR A 582 14.90 -26.51 29.45
CA THR A 582 14.24 -26.77 28.16
C THR A 582 12.72 -26.95 28.40
N VAL A 583 11.91 -26.19 27.68
CA VAL A 583 10.45 -26.19 27.73
C VAL A 583 9.94 -26.27 26.30
N GLY A 584 9.37 -27.41 25.90
CA GLY A 584 9.09 -27.67 24.49
C GLY A 584 10.39 -27.87 23.71
N THR A 585 10.58 -27.10 22.64
CA THR A 585 11.85 -27.03 21.88
C THR A 585 12.82 -25.98 22.40
N ASN A 586 12.32 -25.02 23.19
CA ASN A 586 13.00 -23.78 23.52
C ASN A 586 13.64 -23.88 24.91
N LYS A 587 14.50 -22.94 25.27
CA LYS A 587 15.19 -22.86 26.57
C LYS A 587 14.86 -21.54 27.23
N LEU A 588 14.01 -21.56 28.24
CA LEU A 588 13.46 -20.35 28.85
C LEU A 588 14.06 -20.12 30.23
N LEU A 589 14.42 -18.89 30.61
CA LEU A 589 14.91 -18.61 31.96
C LEU A 589 13.80 -18.77 33.00
N SER A 590 14.07 -19.50 34.09
CA SER A 590 13.12 -19.65 35.20
C SER A 590 13.80 -19.52 36.57
N SER A 591 12.99 -19.38 37.62
CA SER A 591 13.43 -19.45 39.01
C SER A 591 12.58 -20.48 39.78
N GLY A 592 13.23 -21.21 40.69
CA GLY A 592 12.69 -22.45 41.28
C GLY A 592 11.45 -22.31 42.20
N SER A 593 11.08 -23.43 42.83
CA SER A 593 9.85 -23.57 43.62
C SER A 593 9.90 -22.87 44.99
N GLN A 594 9.74 -21.55 45.04
CA GLN A 594 9.59 -20.78 46.29
C GLN A 594 8.60 -19.61 46.16
N THR A 595 8.02 -19.19 47.29
CA THR A 595 7.09 -18.05 47.45
C THR A 595 7.80 -16.73 47.78
N THR A 596 9.13 -16.71 47.72
CA THR A 596 10.00 -15.56 48.01
C THR A 596 10.33 -14.76 46.75
N THR A 597 10.90 -13.55 46.92
CA THR A 597 11.40 -12.77 45.78
C THR A 597 12.63 -13.45 45.15
N SER A 598 12.60 -13.65 43.84
CA SER A 598 13.75 -13.92 42.99
C SER A 598 14.06 -12.67 42.15
N LEU A 599 15.33 -12.29 42.07
CA LEU A 599 15.82 -11.18 41.23
C LEU A 599 17.17 -11.57 40.59
N ILE A 600 17.27 -11.38 39.28
CA ILE A 600 18.50 -11.51 38.50
C ILE A 600 18.70 -10.23 37.68
N THR A 601 19.93 -9.78 37.52
CA THR A 601 20.25 -8.46 36.93
C THR A 601 21.43 -8.52 35.96
N ALA A 602 21.37 -7.76 34.87
CA ALA A 602 22.47 -7.54 33.94
C ALA A 602 22.91 -6.07 33.98
N ASN A 603 24.22 -5.82 33.95
CA ASN A 603 24.82 -4.47 33.98
C ASN A 603 24.36 -3.57 35.16
N SER A 604 24.11 -4.13 36.34
CA SER A 604 23.75 -3.35 37.54
C SER A 604 24.80 -2.28 37.85
N GLY A 605 24.37 -1.04 38.06
CA GLY A 605 25.26 0.11 38.27
C GLY A 605 25.90 0.66 36.99
N GLY A 606 25.55 0.10 35.82
CA GLY A 606 26.04 0.54 34.52
C GLY A 606 25.56 1.93 34.10
N ALA A 607 26.28 2.53 33.16
CA ALA A 607 26.05 3.90 32.69
C ALA A 607 24.88 4.08 31.70
N TRP A 608 24.06 3.05 31.46
CA TRP A 608 22.92 3.16 30.56
C TRP A 608 21.89 4.14 31.13
N THR A 609 21.68 5.24 30.41
CA THR A 609 20.63 6.21 30.68
C THR A 609 19.38 5.80 29.89
N ASP A 610 19.19 6.30 28.67
CA ASP A 610 17.93 6.19 27.94
C ASP A 610 17.94 4.97 27.01
N TYR A 611 17.02 4.04 27.26
CA TYR A 611 16.91 2.75 26.53
C TYR A 611 15.46 2.25 26.52
N ALA A 612 15.18 1.31 25.63
CA ALA A 612 14.03 0.41 25.73
C ALA A 612 14.51 -0.93 26.28
N TYR A 613 13.88 -1.46 27.33
CA TYR A 613 14.09 -2.83 27.80
C TYR A 613 12.81 -3.63 27.64
N GLN A 614 12.89 -4.79 27.01
CA GLN A 614 11.80 -5.75 26.90
C GLN A 614 12.22 -7.16 27.30
N ALA A 615 11.24 -7.97 27.71
CA ALA A 615 11.36 -9.42 27.83
C ALA A 615 9.97 -10.06 27.64
N SER A 616 9.95 -11.25 27.07
CA SER A 616 8.81 -12.17 27.08
C SER A 616 8.66 -12.75 28.49
N VAL A 617 7.43 -12.76 29.01
CA VAL A 617 7.10 -13.22 30.37
C VAL A 617 5.92 -14.18 30.30
N ARG A 618 6.16 -15.45 30.62
CA ARG A 618 5.14 -16.50 30.63
C ARG A 618 4.56 -16.67 32.03
N MET A 619 3.28 -16.34 32.18
CA MET A 619 2.58 -16.43 33.47
C MET A 619 2.04 -17.86 33.69
N PRO A 620 2.52 -18.64 34.67
CA PRO A 620 2.18 -20.07 34.79
C PRO A 620 0.77 -20.34 35.28
N TYR A 621 0.13 -19.35 35.93
CA TYR A 621 -1.19 -19.43 36.57
C TYR A 621 -1.68 -18.00 36.91
N THR A 622 -2.99 -17.85 37.13
CA THR A 622 -3.69 -16.55 37.30
C THR A 622 -3.38 -15.79 38.60
N ASN A 623 -2.54 -16.31 39.50
CA ASN A 623 -2.05 -15.58 40.68
C ASN A 623 -0.54 -15.31 40.69
N ALA A 624 0.16 -15.54 39.57
CA ALA A 624 1.58 -15.26 39.45
C ALA A 624 1.91 -13.75 39.43
N ASN A 625 3.12 -13.41 39.86
CA ASN A 625 3.66 -12.06 39.88
C ASN A 625 5.06 -12.03 39.26
N ALA A 626 5.21 -11.39 38.10
CA ALA A 626 6.47 -11.35 37.35
C ALA A 626 6.61 -10.06 36.53
N GLY A 627 7.85 -9.59 36.37
CA GLY A 627 8.11 -8.36 35.64
C GLY A 627 9.58 -8.12 35.32
N ILE A 628 9.79 -7.05 34.56
CA ILE A 628 11.09 -6.49 34.23
C ILE A 628 11.49 -5.43 35.27
N VAL A 629 12.78 -5.35 35.59
CA VAL A 629 13.38 -4.25 36.34
C VAL A 629 14.41 -3.50 35.49
N PHE A 630 14.53 -2.20 35.70
CA PHE A 630 15.33 -1.30 34.87
C PHE A 630 15.80 -0.08 35.67
N ARG A 631 16.78 0.64 35.12
CA ARG A 631 17.67 1.59 35.82
C ARG A 631 18.22 0.98 37.12
N VAL A 632 18.61 -0.30 37.05
CA VAL A 632 19.14 -1.06 38.19
C VAL A 632 20.53 -0.52 38.53
N GLN A 633 20.63 0.17 39.65
CA GLN A 633 21.91 0.61 40.22
C GLN A 633 22.47 -0.48 41.13
N ASP A 634 21.62 -1.01 42.01
CA ASP A 634 21.90 -2.15 42.88
C ASP A 634 20.59 -2.85 43.30
N ALA A 635 20.69 -3.86 44.16
CA ALA A 635 19.57 -4.65 44.69
C ALA A 635 18.48 -3.85 45.45
N ASN A 636 18.75 -2.58 45.80
CA ASN A 636 17.90 -1.68 46.57
C ASN A 636 17.42 -0.45 45.76
N HIS A 637 17.91 -0.29 44.52
CA HIS A 637 17.77 0.91 43.68
C HIS A 637 17.44 0.54 42.23
N TYR A 638 16.15 0.51 41.88
CA TYR A 638 15.64 0.15 40.54
C TYR A 638 14.18 0.57 40.34
N TYR A 639 13.73 0.66 39.09
CA TYR A 639 12.29 0.62 38.75
C TYR A 639 11.87 -0.81 38.39
N MET A 640 10.59 -1.13 38.60
CA MET A 640 10.01 -2.43 38.22
C MET A 640 8.66 -2.23 37.53
N TYR A 641 8.48 -2.85 36.38
CA TYR A 641 7.17 -2.96 35.73
C TYR A 641 6.76 -4.43 35.65
N ARG A 642 5.64 -4.78 36.28
CA ARG A 642 5.21 -6.17 36.45
C ARG A 642 3.75 -6.42 36.14
N ILE A 643 3.44 -7.65 35.77
CA ILE A 643 2.10 -8.21 35.83
C ILE A 643 1.88 -8.72 37.26
N ASN A 644 0.80 -8.27 37.88
CA ASN A 644 0.21 -8.86 39.08
C ASN A 644 -1.10 -9.53 38.67
N ALA A 645 -1.02 -10.82 38.32
CA ALA A 645 -2.18 -11.57 37.85
C ALA A 645 -3.23 -11.73 38.96
N ALA A 646 -2.79 -11.89 40.22
CA ALA A 646 -3.67 -12.08 41.37
C ALA A 646 -4.64 -10.90 41.58
N ASN A 647 -4.17 -9.67 41.35
CA ASN A 647 -4.96 -8.44 41.46
C ASN A 647 -5.51 -7.94 40.11
N GLN A 648 -5.25 -8.64 39.00
CA GLN A 648 -5.59 -8.23 37.64
C GLN A 648 -5.07 -6.82 37.30
N LYS A 649 -3.77 -6.59 37.54
CA LYS A 649 -3.12 -5.28 37.32
C LYS A 649 -1.75 -5.41 36.66
N LEU A 650 -1.41 -4.37 35.89
CA LEU A 650 -0.04 -3.95 35.64
C LEU A 650 0.34 -2.95 36.73
N GLU A 651 1.54 -3.09 37.29
CA GLU A 651 2.01 -2.25 38.39
C GLU A 651 3.42 -1.74 38.08
N LEU A 652 3.60 -0.42 38.19
CA LEU A 652 4.89 0.26 38.12
C LEU A 652 5.34 0.64 39.53
N PHE A 653 6.54 0.20 39.91
CA PHE A 653 7.17 0.51 41.18
C PHE A 653 8.53 1.18 41.00
N LYS A 654 8.95 1.86 42.07
CA LYS A 654 10.27 2.43 42.30
C LYS A 654 10.81 1.88 43.62
N ALA A 655 11.99 1.27 43.60
CA ALA A 655 12.75 0.86 44.77
C ALA A 655 13.86 1.88 45.05
N VAL A 656 13.87 2.47 46.25
CA VAL A 656 14.96 3.34 46.73
C VAL A 656 15.27 2.98 48.18
N ASN A 657 16.55 2.77 48.51
CA ASN A 657 16.99 2.21 49.79
C ASN A 657 16.23 0.91 50.17
N GLY A 658 15.84 0.11 49.18
CA GLY A 658 15.09 -1.14 49.35
C GLY A 658 13.60 -0.95 49.64
N GLN A 659 13.10 0.29 49.76
CA GLN A 659 11.69 0.59 49.93
C GLN A 659 10.99 0.62 48.56
N LEU A 660 10.10 -0.34 48.32
CA LEU A 660 9.37 -0.50 47.07
C LEU A 660 8.06 0.32 47.12
N THR A 661 8.00 1.41 46.37
CA THR A 661 6.84 2.32 46.28
C THR A 661 6.12 2.13 44.95
N MET A 662 4.82 1.86 44.96
CA MET A 662 4.00 1.82 43.74
C MET A 662 3.73 3.25 43.27
N VAL A 663 3.92 3.52 41.98
CA VAL A 663 3.78 4.87 41.40
C VAL A 663 2.70 4.96 40.31
N ALA A 664 2.33 3.84 39.70
CA ALA A 664 1.16 3.72 38.84
C ALA A 664 0.65 2.27 38.82
N ASP A 665 -0.66 2.09 38.60
CA ASP A 665 -1.26 0.80 38.27
C ASP A 665 -2.36 0.94 37.20
N THR A 666 -2.49 -0.09 36.36
CA THR A 666 -3.48 -0.15 35.26
C THR A 666 -4.19 -1.50 35.29
N PRO A 667 -5.53 -1.57 35.11
CA PRO A 667 -6.25 -2.84 35.01
C PRO A 667 -5.72 -3.72 33.87
N PHE A 668 -5.42 -4.99 34.17
CA PHE A 668 -4.88 -5.95 33.20
C PHE A 668 -5.12 -7.40 33.63
N THR A 669 -5.88 -8.16 32.83
CA THR A 669 -6.16 -9.57 33.12
C THR A 669 -5.15 -10.47 32.42
N ALA A 670 -4.27 -11.09 33.19
CA ALA A 670 -3.35 -12.10 32.66
C ALA A 670 -4.02 -13.47 32.54
N ILE A 671 -3.84 -14.09 31.38
CA ILE A 671 -4.29 -15.44 31.02
C ILE A 671 -3.20 -16.44 31.41
N GLU A 672 -3.64 -17.58 31.98
CA GLU A 672 -2.74 -18.66 32.35
C GLU A 672 -1.99 -19.23 31.13
N LYS A 673 -0.67 -19.41 31.29
CA LYS A 673 0.29 -19.96 30.32
C LYS A 673 0.52 -19.11 29.06
N GLN A 674 -0.11 -17.93 28.95
CA GLN A 674 0.20 -16.97 27.90
C GLN A 674 1.57 -16.31 28.13
N HIS A 675 2.28 -16.03 27.04
CA HIS A 675 3.46 -15.15 27.02
C HIS A 675 3.02 -13.70 26.82
N TYR A 676 3.64 -12.78 27.55
CA TYR A 676 3.48 -11.35 27.41
C TYR A 676 4.83 -10.68 27.17
N THR A 677 4.96 -9.92 26.10
CA THR A 677 6.13 -9.06 25.91
C THR A 677 5.93 -7.82 26.77
N LEU A 678 6.57 -7.79 27.94
CA LEU A 678 6.66 -6.58 28.75
C LEU A 678 7.78 -5.70 28.20
N LYS A 679 7.51 -4.40 28.05
CA LYS A 679 8.50 -3.43 27.59
C LYS A 679 8.40 -2.15 28.40
N ALA A 680 9.55 -1.64 28.84
CA ALA A 680 9.71 -0.33 29.47
C ALA A 680 10.58 0.55 28.56
N VAL A 681 10.07 1.70 28.17
CA VAL A 681 10.84 2.76 27.49
C VAL A 681 11.14 3.83 28.52
N VAL A 682 12.43 4.14 28.73
CA VAL A 682 12.86 5.14 29.71
C VAL A 682 13.60 6.28 29.04
N ARG A 683 13.01 7.48 29.06
CA ARG A 683 13.55 8.72 28.48
C ARG A 683 13.66 9.80 29.55
N GLY A 684 14.87 10.21 29.90
CA GLY A 684 15.14 11.09 31.03
C GLY A 684 14.55 10.53 32.33
N ASN A 685 13.48 11.18 32.81
CA ASN A 685 12.75 10.80 34.02
C ASN A 685 11.35 10.21 33.74
N THR A 686 10.99 10.01 32.47
CA THR A 686 9.71 9.46 32.01
C THR A 686 9.84 7.97 31.71
N ILE A 687 8.85 7.20 32.15
CA ILE A 687 8.75 5.75 32.02
C ILE A 687 7.43 5.43 31.32
N GLN A 688 7.51 4.75 30.17
CA GLN A 688 6.36 4.23 29.44
C GLN A 688 6.39 2.70 29.48
N GLY A 689 5.34 2.09 30.01
CA GLY A 689 5.16 0.65 30.19
C GLY A 689 4.17 0.07 29.19
N TYR A 690 4.62 -0.92 28.43
CA TYR A 690 3.89 -1.56 27.34
C TYR A 690 3.69 -3.06 27.60
N VAL A 691 2.63 -3.63 27.02
CA VAL A 691 2.39 -5.08 26.98
C VAL A 691 1.99 -5.46 25.56
N ASN A 692 2.69 -6.42 24.96
CA ASN A 692 2.44 -6.89 23.58
C ASN A 692 2.42 -5.74 22.54
N GLY A 693 3.25 -4.71 22.76
CA GLY A 693 3.31 -3.51 21.90
C GLY A 693 2.38 -2.37 22.30
N ASP A 694 1.26 -2.65 22.99
CA ASP A 694 0.33 -1.62 23.47
C ASP A 694 0.89 -0.81 24.64
N LEU A 695 0.77 0.51 24.60
CA LEU A 695 1.02 1.37 25.77
C LEU A 695 -0.08 1.14 26.82
N LYS A 696 0.31 0.77 28.05
CA LYS A 696 -0.64 0.54 29.17
C LYS A 696 -0.38 1.45 30.38
N THR A 697 0.83 1.98 30.53
CA THR A 697 1.22 2.83 31.66
C THR A 697 2.15 3.93 31.19
N GLU A 698 1.95 5.17 31.64
CA GLU A 698 2.91 6.26 31.46
C GLU A 698 3.04 7.05 32.77
N TRP A 699 4.27 7.31 33.20
CA TRP A 699 4.56 8.05 34.41
C TRP A 699 5.90 8.77 34.32
N THR A 700 5.94 10.02 34.77
CA THR A 700 7.17 10.79 34.94
C THR A 700 7.49 10.92 36.42
N ASN A 701 8.70 10.51 36.83
CA ASN A 701 9.14 10.71 38.20
C ASN A 701 9.25 12.23 38.47
N PRO A 702 8.60 12.77 39.52
CA PRO A 702 8.70 14.19 39.84
C PRO A 702 10.07 14.59 40.43
N VAL A 703 10.95 13.62 40.72
CA VAL A 703 12.28 13.86 41.31
C VAL A 703 13.35 13.15 40.47
N THR A 704 14.48 13.82 40.19
CA THR A 704 15.57 13.29 39.36
C THR A 704 16.42 12.28 40.12
N GLU A 705 16.05 10.99 40.04
CA GLU A 705 16.73 9.87 40.69
C GLU A 705 16.53 8.56 39.91
N LEU A 706 17.38 7.55 40.15
CA LEU A 706 17.49 6.34 39.32
C LEU A 706 17.71 6.67 37.83
N THR A 707 18.54 7.68 37.56
CA THR A 707 18.78 8.24 36.21
C THR A 707 19.75 7.45 35.35
N ALA A 708 20.28 6.32 35.84
CA ALA A 708 21.09 5.37 35.06
C ALA A 708 21.06 4.02 35.76
N GLY A 709 21.31 2.94 35.02
CA GLY A 709 21.50 1.60 35.55
C GLY A 709 21.11 0.51 34.56
N GLY A 710 21.51 -0.73 34.87
CA GLY A 710 21.22 -1.91 34.08
C GLY A 710 19.77 -2.39 34.18
N VAL A 711 19.57 -3.66 33.85
CA VAL A 711 18.26 -4.31 33.76
C VAL A 711 18.19 -5.58 34.60
N GLY A 712 17.02 -6.19 34.69
CA GLY A 712 16.83 -7.41 35.46
C GLY A 712 15.44 -8.02 35.28
N LEU A 713 15.30 -9.25 35.77
CA LEU A 713 14.05 -10.00 35.78
C LEU A 713 13.69 -10.34 37.22
N ARG A 714 12.44 -10.09 37.60
CA ARG A 714 11.95 -10.28 38.98
C ARG A 714 10.64 -11.05 39.00
N THR A 715 10.57 -12.05 39.88
CA THR A 715 9.35 -12.82 40.15
C THR A 715 9.20 -13.08 41.65
N THR A 716 7.97 -13.28 42.11
CA THR A 716 7.67 -13.86 43.44
C THR A 716 6.86 -15.15 43.32
N SER A 717 6.94 -15.80 42.16
CA SER A 717 6.08 -16.92 41.76
C SER A 717 6.88 -17.98 41.00
N ALA A 718 6.80 -19.22 41.49
CA ALA A 718 7.45 -20.39 40.90
C ALA A 718 6.87 -20.73 39.52
N GLY A 719 7.72 -21.19 38.60
CA GLY A 719 7.29 -21.64 37.26
C GLY A 719 6.99 -20.50 36.27
N VAL A 720 7.27 -19.25 36.64
CA VAL A 720 7.39 -18.15 35.67
C VAL A 720 8.57 -18.45 34.76
N HIS A 721 8.40 -18.22 33.46
CA HIS A 721 9.48 -18.28 32.49
C HIS A 721 9.66 -16.90 31.85
N PHE A 722 10.91 -16.54 31.58
CA PHE A 722 11.32 -15.33 30.90
C PHE A 722 12.11 -15.69 29.66
N ASP A 723 11.99 -14.86 28.63
CA ASP A 723 12.60 -15.08 27.32
C ASP A 723 12.77 -13.73 26.59
N ASP A 724 13.43 -13.70 25.42
CA ASP A 724 13.59 -12.52 24.55
C ASP A 724 14.05 -11.23 25.28
N ALA A 725 14.98 -11.35 26.23
CA ALA A 725 15.43 -10.22 27.03
C ALA A 725 16.29 -9.28 26.18
N LYS A 726 15.76 -8.14 25.73
CA LYS A 726 16.45 -7.19 24.82
C LYS A 726 16.45 -5.77 25.35
N VAL A 727 17.65 -5.18 25.49
CA VAL A 727 17.88 -3.76 25.79
C VAL A 727 18.35 -3.08 24.51
N ALA A 728 17.55 -2.18 23.96
CA ALA A 728 17.91 -1.36 22.79
C ALA A 728 18.24 0.07 23.23
N THR A 729 19.20 0.71 22.58
CA THR A 729 19.34 2.18 22.65
C THR A 729 18.03 2.82 22.19
N LEU A 730 17.74 4.02 22.71
CA LEU A 730 16.73 4.87 22.08
C LEU A 730 17.44 5.76 21.08
N ASN A 731 17.07 5.59 19.81
CA ASN A 731 17.42 6.51 18.74
C ASN A 731 16.54 7.78 18.90
N PRO A 732 17.10 8.93 19.30
CA PRO A 732 16.37 10.19 19.26
C PRO A 732 16.10 10.59 17.80
N PRO A 733 14.98 11.27 17.48
CA PRO A 733 14.78 11.82 16.14
C PRO A 733 15.66 13.06 15.91
N PRO A 734 15.84 13.46 14.64
CA PRO A 734 16.48 14.73 14.28
C PRO A 734 15.80 15.90 14.99
N VAL A 735 16.60 16.86 15.48
CA VAL A 735 16.10 18.03 16.23
C VAL A 735 15.86 19.24 15.35
N ASP A 736 16.53 19.33 14.18
CA ASP A 736 16.20 20.33 13.17
C ASP A 736 16.59 19.88 11.74
N THR A 737 15.96 20.48 10.74
CA THR A 737 16.33 20.36 9.32
C THR A 737 16.54 21.74 8.71
N THR A 738 17.56 21.93 7.90
CA THR A 738 17.82 23.18 7.16
C THR A 738 17.93 22.91 5.68
N LEU A 739 17.66 23.92 4.86
CA LEU A 739 17.80 23.89 3.41
C LEU A 739 18.71 25.06 3.01
N SER A 740 19.73 24.81 2.19
CA SER A 740 20.80 25.80 1.94
C SER A 740 20.32 27.09 1.26
N HIS A 741 19.27 27.03 0.44
CA HIS A 741 18.58 28.19 -0.12
C HIS A 741 17.06 27.94 -0.13
N THR A 742 16.28 28.99 0.12
CA THR A 742 14.80 28.96 0.17
C THR A 742 14.20 29.88 -0.90
N SER A 743 14.91 30.09 -2.00
CA SER A 743 14.49 30.93 -3.12
C SER A 743 15.02 30.37 -4.43
N VAL A 744 14.25 30.52 -5.51
CA VAL A 744 14.64 30.17 -6.88
C VAL A 744 14.16 31.26 -7.84
N ALA A 745 14.92 31.54 -8.90
CA ALA A 745 14.45 32.48 -9.91
C ALA A 745 13.29 31.88 -10.71
N GLU A 746 12.33 32.70 -11.10
CA GLU A 746 11.39 32.27 -12.15
C GLU A 746 12.13 31.93 -13.44
N ASN A 747 11.44 31.25 -14.36
CA ASN A 747 12.02 30.71 -15.59
C ASN A 747 13.17 29.69 -15.37
N THR A 748 13.52 29.36 -14.11
CA THR A 748 14.42 28.23 -13.80
C THR A 748 13.77 26.92 -14.27
N THR A 749 14.35 26.28 -15.28
CA THR A 749 13.80 25.06 -15.86
C THR A 749 13.60 23.95 -14.84
N ALA A 750 12.55 23.14 -15.03
CA ALA A 750 12.40 21.84 -14.35
C ALA A 750 13.72 21.03 -14.36
N GLY A 751 14.02 20.36 -13.26
CA GLY A 751 15.35 19.80 -12.95
C GLY A 751 16.32 20.78 -12.26
N GLY A 752 15.96 22.07 -12.12
CA GLY A 752 16.72 23.04 -11.36
C GLY A 752 16.79 22.72 -9.86
N VAL A 753 17.99 22.75 -9.27
CA VAL A 753 18.20 22.54 -7.83
C VAL A 753 17.89 23.84 -7.09
N VAL A 754 16.96 23.80 -6.14
CA VAL A 754 16.66 24.92 -5.24
C VAL A 754 17.69 25.00 -4.12
N GLY A 755 18.00 23.87 -3.48
CA GLY A 755 18.93 23.82 -2.36
C GLY A 755 19.23 22.41 -1.89
N THR A 756 20.08 22.30 -0.88
CA THR A 756 20.53 21.05 -0.26
C THR A 756 20.11 21.01 1.20
N PHE A 757 19.51 19.90 1.63
CA PHE A 757 19.09 19.66 2.99
C PHE A 757 20.26 19.22 3.88
N SER A 758 20.23 19.67 5.13
CA SER A 758 21.06 19.10 6.20
C SER A 758 20.25 19.02 7.48
N ALA A 759 20.36 17.93 8.24
CA ALA A 759 19.70 17.76 9.53
C ALA A 759 20.70 17.89 10.69
N VAL A 760 20.19 18.34 11.84
CA VAL A 760 20.88 18.33 13.12
C VAL A 760 20.24 17.24 13.96
N ASP A 761 21.07 16.36 14.51
CA ASP A 761 20.65 15.19 15.26
C ASP A 761 21.55 15.02 16.49
N PRO A 762 21.03 14.51 17.63
CA PRO A 762 21.87 14.15 18.76
C PRO A 762 22.91 13.06 18.43
N ASP A 763 22.65 12.19 17.46
CA ASP A 763 23.56 11.14 17.01
C ASP A 763 24.55 11.66 15.96
N THR A 764 25.85 11.59 16.29
CA THR A 764 26.90 12.24 15.49
C THR A 764 27.34 11.40 14.29
N GLY A 765 27.28 11.98 13.09
CA GLY A 765 27.99 11.48 11.90
C GLY A 765 27.19 10.54 10.99
N ALA A 766 25.88 10.38 11.23
CA ALA A 766 24.97 9.62 10.39
C ALA A 766 24.61 10.37 9.08
N PRO A 767 24.42 9.66 7.95
CA PRO A 767 23.71 10.20 6.79
C PRO A 767 22.19 10.25 7.05
N PHE A 768 21.52 11.25 6.50
CA PHE A 768 20.06 11.39 6.59
C PHE A 768 19.39 11.10 5.25
N ALA A 769 18.20 10.52 5.29
CA ALA A 769 17.27 10.50 4.17
C ALA A 769 16.28 11.67 4.29
N TYR A 770 15.90 12.26 3.15
CA TYR A 770 14.89 13.31 3.09
C TYR A 770 13.77 12.88 2.14
N MET A 771 12.52 13.03 2.57
CA MET A 771 11.33 12.63 1.80
C MET A 771 10.30 13.77 1.84
N LEU A 772 9.59 14.00 0.73
CA LEU A 772 8.41 14.88 0.75
C LEU A 772 7.23 14.08 1.32
N ILE A 773 6.49 14.67 2.25
CA ILE A 773 5.39 13.98 2.93
C ILE A 773 4.11 14.85 2.98
N PRO A 774 2.92 14.26 2.83
CA PRO A 774 1.66 15.00 2.76
C PRO A 774 1.25 15.67 4.09
N GLY A 775 0.24 16.53 4.03
CA GLY A 775 -0.34 17.23 5.18
C GLY A 775 0.05 18.70 5.29
N ALA A 776 -0.25 19.32 6.43
CA ALA A 776 -0.16 20.77 6.63
C ALA A 776 1.23 21.34 6.28
N GLY A 777 1.27 22.30 5.35
CA GLY A 777 2.49 22.92 4.83
C GLY A 777 3.19 22.16 3.71
N GLY A 778 2.61 21.06 3.19
CA GLY A 778 3.11 20.30 2.03
C GLY A 778 2.24 20.44 0.79
N THR A 779 1.49 21.54 0.65
CA THR A 779 0.51 21.74 -0.45
C THR A 779 1.17 21.74 -1.83
N ASP A 780 2.45 22.10 -1.89
CA ASP A 780 3.18 22.28 -3.14
C ASP A 780 4.27 21.22 -3.34
N ASN A 781 4.23 20.13 -2.56
CA ASN A 781 5.17 19.02 -2.70
C ASN A 781 5.29 18.53 -4.17
N GLY A 782 4.18 18.52 -4.92
CA GLY A 782 4.16 18.07 -6.33
C GLY A 782 4.96 18.95 -7.32
N SER A 783 5.29 20.19 -6.95
CA SER A 783 6.19 21.07 -7.74
C SER A 783 7.68 20.76 -7.52
N PHE A 784 8.00 19.78 -6.66
CA PHE A 784 9.37 19.41 -6.32
C PHE A 784 9.57 17.89 -6.23
N THR A 785 10.83 17.48 -6.27
CA THR A 785 11.28 16.14 -5.90
C THR A 785 12.54 16.25 -5.06
N ILE A 786 12.93 15.17 -4.39
CA ILE A 786 14.17 15.08 -3.62
C ILE A 786 15.07 14.02 -4.24
N ASP A 787 16.27 14.43 -4.65
CA ASP A 787 17.33 13.55 -5.13
C ASP A 787 18.48 13.51 -4.12
N GLY A 788 18.46 12.49 -3.26
CA GLY A 788 19.38 12.37 -2.13
C GLY A 788 19.09 13.43 -1.07
N ASP A 789 19.95 14.45 -0.98
CA ASP A 789 19.79 15.61 -0.10
C ASP A 789 19.35 16.88 -0.86
N ARG A 790 19.09 16.82 -2.17
CA ARG A 790 18.80 18.01 -2.98
C ARG A 790 17.31 18.18 -3.25
N LEU A 791 16.78 19.38 -3.00
CA LEU A 791 15.45 19.79 -3.45
C LEU A 791 15.53 20.24 -4.92
N VAL A 792 14.72 19.64 -5.79
CA VAL A 792 14.76 19.84 -7.24
C VAL A 792 13.35 20.20 -7.75
N LEU A 793 13.26 21.17 -8.66
CA LEU A 793 12.00 21.54 -9.33
C LEU A 793 11.50 20.44 -10.26
N THR A 794 10.20 20.12 -10.24
CA THR A 794 9.54 19.30 -11.27
C THR A 794 8.88 20.15 -12.36
N THR A 795 8.57 21.42 -12.06
CA THR A 795 7.98 22.40 -12.99
C THR A 795 8.79 23.70 -13.00
N THR A 796 8.77 24.42 -14.12
CA THR A 796 9.34 25.78 -14.18
C THR A 796 8.46 26.74 -13.37
N PRO A 797 9.01 27.54 -12.45
CA PRO A 797 8.26 28.55 -11.69
C PRO A 797 8.08 29.85 -12.50
N ASP A 798 6.99 30.53 -12.23
CA ASP A 798 6.48 31.77 -12.86
C ASP A 798 6.02 32.68 -11.72
N TYR A 799 6.58 33.89 -11.63
CA TYR A 799 6.36 34.77 -10.48
C TYR A 799 4.95 35.37 -10.45
N GLU A 800 4.45 35.83 -11.61
CA GLU A 800 3.10 36.39 -11.82
C GLU A 800 2.00 35.39 -11.47
N THR A 801 2.19 34.12 -11.84
CA THR A 801 1.27 33.04 -11.50
C THR A 801 1.40 32.64 -10.04
N LYS A 802 2.63 32.47 -9.52
CA LYS A 802 2.85 31.98 -8.15
C LYS A 802 4.23 32.34 -7.59
N SER A 803 4.29 33.46 -6.86
CA SER A 803 5.51 33.96 -6.22
C SER A 803 6.05 33.13 -5.03
N SER A 804 5.36 32.10 -4.53
CA SER A 804 5.90 31.20 -3.48
C SER A 804 5.23 29.83 -3.39
N TYR A 805 5.96 28.86 -2.85
CA TYR A 805 5.52 27.47 -2.61
C TYR A 805 5.80 27.03 -1.17
N THR A 806 5.06 26.06 -0.66
CA THR A 806 5.26 25.42 0.66
C THR A 806 5.38 23.90 0.55
N ILE A 807 6.48 23.37 1.08
CA ILE A 807 6.80 21.94 1.10
C ILE A 807 6.95 21.42 2.53
N ARG A 808 6.62 20.15 2.73
CA ARG A 808 6.77 19.46 4.02
C ARG A 808 7.71 18.27 3.86
N VAL A 809 8.81 18.31 4.59
CA VAL A 809 9.93 17.38 4.46
C VAL A 809 10.03 16.55 5.73
N ARG A 810 10.19 15.24 5.59
CA ARG A 810 10.62 14.32 6.63
C ARG A 810 12.13 14.13 6.53
N SER A 811 12.87 14.39 7.60
CA SER A 811 14.24 13.93 7.76
C SER A 811 14.24 12.65 8.57
N ILE A 812 14.94 11.62 8.09
CA ILE A 812 15.12 10.33 8.76
C ILE A 812 16.61 10.12 9.00
N ASP A 813 16.98 9.76 10.23
CA ASP A 813 18.36 9.43 10.62
C ASP A 813 18.72 7.96 10.28
N SER A 814 19.95 7.54 10.60
CA SER A 814 20.43 6.18 10.35
C SER A 814 19.97 5.11 11.35
N GLY A 815 19.14 5.44 12.34
CA GLY A 815 18.45 4.48 13.20
C GLY A 815 16.93 4.49 12.98
N GLY A 816 16.45 5.16 11.93
CA GLY A 816 15.06 5.16 11.49
C GLY A 816 14.12 6.10 12.26
N ALA A 817 14.61 6.88 13.23
CA ALA A 817 13.79 7.95 13.80
C ALA A 817 13.77 9.16 12.85
N TYR A 818 12.82 10.08 13.08
CA TYR A 818 12.50 11.10 12.10
C TYR A 818 11.81 12.31 12.69
N ALA A 819 11.97 13.44 12.00
CA ALA A 819 11.28 14.68 12.27
C ALA A 819 10.70 15.29 10.98
N TYR A 820 9.75 16.21 11.14
CA TYR A 820 9.11 16.91 10.03
C TYR A 820 9.38 18.41 10.12
N LYS A 821 9.67 19.04 8.99
CA LYS A 821 9.75 20.50 8.89
C LYS A 821 9.11 21.02 7.60
N THR A 822 8.46 22.16 7.71
CA THR A 822 7.90 22.90 6.56
C THR A 822 8.90 23.96 6.10
N PHE A 823 9.07 24.08 4.79
CA PHE A 823 9.87 25.12 4.15
C PHE A 823 8.99 25.93 3.19
N THR A 824 9.23 27.24 3.13
CA THR A 824 8.65 28.11 2.10
C THR A 824 9.74 28.43 1.09
N ILE A 825 9.47 28.17 -0.19
CA ILE A 825 10.36 28.47 -1.31
C ILE A 825 9.81 29.72 -2.01
N GLN A 826 10.57 30.81 -2.02
CA GLN A 826 10.21 32.03 -2.73
C GLN A 826 10.59 31.94 -4.20
N VAL A 827 9.74 32.43 -5.09
CA VAL A 827 10.14 32.71 -6.48
C VAL A 827 10.64 34.14 -6.54
N THR A 828 11.77 34.38 -7.19
CA THR A 828 12.25 35.75 -7.46
C THR A 828 11.96 36.12 -8.90
N ASP A 829 11.18 37.19 -9.05
CA ASP A 829 10.95 37.99 -10.26
C ASP A 829 12.27 38.28 -11.01
N VAL A 830 12.26 38.13 -12.34
CA VAL A 830 13.38 38.36 -13.26
C VAL A 830 12.94 39.30 -14.39
N ASP A 831 13.32 40.57 -14.29
CA ASP A 831 13.03 41.67 -15.24
C ASP A 831 12.81 41.21 -16.70
N GLU A 832 11.55 41.09 -17.12
CA GLU A 832 11.21 40.89 -18.52
C GLU A 832 11.50 42.17 -19.34
N PRO A 833 12.16 42.07 -20.52
CA PRO A 833 12.42 43.24 -21.36
C PRO A 833 11.11 43.85 -21.85
N SER A 834 10.94 45.15 -21.62
CA SER A 834 9.72 45.89 -21.96
C SER A 834 9.29 45.68 -23.40
N THR A 835 8.01 45.35 -23.62
CA THR A 835 7.43 45.09 -24.94
C THR A 835 7.60 46.27 -25.88
N SER A 836 8.34 46.04 -26.98
CA SER A 836 8.44 46.98 -28.10
C SER A 836 7.09 47.13 -28.80
N PRO A 837 6.77 48.29 -29.42
CA PRO A 837 5.61 48.39 -30.31
C PRO A 837 5.69 47.38 -31.47
N ASP A 838 4.54 46.84 -31.85
CA ASP A 838 4.38 45.87 -32.94
C ASP A 838 4.98 46.39 -34.28
N PRO A 839 5.67 45.55 -35.06
CA PRO A 839 6.30 45.96 -36.32
C PRO A 839 5.27 46.32 -37.41
N THR A 840 5.41 47.49 -38.04
CA THR A 840 4.42 48.04 -38.98
C THR A 840 4.92 48.31 -40.40
N VAL A 841 6.24 48.35 -40.65
CA VAL A 841 6.79 48.74 -41.95
C VAL A 841 7.02 47.53 -42.84
N VAL A 842 6.29 47.43 -43.97
CA VAL A 842 6.46 46.33 -44.94
C VAL A 842 7.81 46.45 -45.67
N GLN A 843 8.67 45.43 -45.53
CA GLN A 843 9.98 45.33 -46.21
C GLN A 843 10.01 44.26 -47.30
N PHE A 844 9.08 43.31 -47.28
CA PHE A 844 8.90 42.30 -48.30
C PHE A 844 7.42 41.89 -48.36
N SER A 845 6.91 41.67 -49.57
CA SER A 845 5.58 41.11 -49.80
C SER A 845 5.54 40.35 -51.12
N ASP A 846 4.88 39.19 -51.15
CA ASP A 846 4.60 38.42 -52.36
C ASP A 846 3.25 37.70 -52.23
N ASP A 847 2.32 37.99 -53.14
CA ASP A 847 0.99 37.39 -53.26
C ASP A 847 0.91 36.33 -54.38
N PHE A 848 2.02 36.08 -55.09
CA PHE A 848 2.12 35.17 -56.24
C PHE A 848 1.14 35.46 -57.41
N GLU A 849 0.40 36.57 -57.39
CA GLU A 849 -0.60 36.90 -58.40
C GLU A 849 0.00 37.37 -59.72
N ASP A 850 1.31 37.64 -59.76
CA ASP A 850 2.05 37.81 -61.00
C ASP A 850 2.28 36.47 -61.76
N GLY A 851 2.06 35.33 -61.09
CA GLY A 851 2.16 33.99 -61.65
C GLY A 851 3.57 33.41 -61.76
N ASN A 852 4.56 33.98 -61.06
CA ASN A 852 5.94 33.46 -61.06
C ASN A 852 6.56 33.41 -59.65
N THR A 853 7.83 33.06 -59.55
CA THR A 853 8.54 32.91 -58.27
C THR A 853 9.78 33.81 -58.20
N ALA A 854 9.76 34.98 -58.82
CA ALA A 854 10.87 35.93 -58.78
C ALA A 854 11.14 36.35 -57.32
N GLY A 855 12.41 36.52 -56.96
CA GLY A 855 12.83 36.80 -55.58
C GLY A 855 12.90 35.55 -54.67
N TRP A 856 12.31 34.42 -55.07
CA TRP A 856 12.44 33.14 -54.34
C TRP A 856 13.51 32.23 -54.94
N THR A 857 14.26 31.55 -54.07
CA THR A 857 15.29 30.57 -54.41
C THR A 857 14.92 29.21 -53.81
N SER A 858 14.71 28.20 -54.67
CA SER A 858 14.51 26.82 -54.21
C SER A 858 15.82 26.24 -53.69
N LEU A 859 15.78 25.71 -52.45
CA LEU A 859 16.87 24.97 -51.83
C LEU A 859 16.63 23.45 -51.92
N SER A 860 15.36 23.02 -51.87
CA SER A 860 14.95 21.64 -52.15
C SER A 860 13.48 21.55 -52.59
N GLY A 861 13.14 20.46 -53.28
CA GLY A 861 11.79 20.20 -53.78
C GLY A 861 11.43 20.94 -55.08
N SER A 862 10.25 20.64 -55.60
CA SER A 862 9.70 21.26 -56.83
C SER A 862 8.67 22.31 -56.44
N TRP A 863 8.93 23.56 -56.80
CA TRP A 863 8.08 24.71 -56.48
C TRP A 863 7.58 25.39 -57.74
N SER A 864 6.30 25.76 -57.76
CA SER A 864 5.65 26.43 -58.89
C SER A 864 4.39 27.16 -58.44
N VAL A 865 4.09 28.29 -59.05
CA VAL A 865 2.77 28.94 -58.86
C VAL A 865 1.69 28.15 -59.61
N ALA A 866 0.55 27.92 -58.96
CA ALA A 866 -0.59 27.20 -59.49
C ALA A 866 -1.91 27.84 -59.05
N THR A 867 -2.99 27.63 -59.80
CA THR A 867 -4.32 28.17 -59.46
C THR A 867 -5.04 27.30 -58.44
N ASP A 868 -5.56 27.91 -57.39
CA ASP A 868 -6.30 27.28 -56.28
C ASP A 868 -7.29 28.28 -55.64
N GLY A 869 -8.17 28.85 -56.48
CA GLY A 869 -8.90 30.07 -56.19
C GLY A 869 -8.09 31.29 -56.66
N SER A 870 -7.14 31.73 -55.84
CA SER A 870 -6.04 32.63 -56.21
C SER A 870 -4.91 31.89 -56.95
N LYS A 871 -3.90 32.60 -57.42
CA LYS A 871 -2.59 32.00 -57.71
C LYS A 871 -1.84 31.83 -56.41
N VAL A 872 -1.28 30.64 -56.18
CA VAL A 872 -0.60 30.30 -54.93
C VAL A 872 0.69 29.54 -55.21
N LEU A 873 1.69 29.71 -54.36
CA LEU A 873 2.92 28.93 -54.43
C LEU A 873 2.66 27.51 -53.94
N LYS A 874 2.87 26.51 -54.79
CA LYS A 874 2.77 25.09 -54.43
C LYS A 874 4.10 24.37 -54.46
N GLN A 875 4.31 23.54 -53.45
CA GLN A 875 5.30 22.47 -53.49
C GLN A 875 4.62 21.22 -54.08
N THR A 876 5.26 20.56 -55.05
CA THR A 876 4.66 19.42 -55.79
C THR A 876 5.46 18.12 -55.73
N ALA A 877 6.64 18.12 -55.11
CA ALA A 877 7.48 16.92 -54.98
C ALA A 877 7.09 16.08 -53.75
N SER A 878 7.25 14.75 -53.84
CA SER A 878 7.05 13.83 -52.70
C SER A 878 8.16 13.87 -51.64
N THR A 879 9.14 14.75 -51.78
CA THR A 879 10.27 14.96 -50.86
C THR A 879 10.17 16.32 -50.15
N THR A 880 10.90 16.51 -49.05
CA THR A 880 10.93 17.78 -48.31
C THR A 880 11.26 18.96 -49.22
N GLY A 881 10.35 19.94 -49.28
CA GLY A 881 10.57 21.20 -49.96
C GLY A 881 11.08 22.28 -49.00
N LEU A 882 12.04 23.07 -49.46
CA LEU A 882 12.55 24.26 -48.80
C LEU A 882 12.81 25.35 -49.85
N ILE A 883 12.26 26.55 -49.64
CA ILE A 883 12.42 27.72 -50.52
C ILE A 883 12.63 28.96 -49.66
N THR A 884 13.45 29.91 -50.11
CA THR A 884 13.82 31.13 -49.35
C THR A 884 13.70 32.39 -50.19
N ALA A 885 13.39 33.51 -49.55
CA ALA A 885 13.32 34.84 -50.16
C ALA A 885 13.77 35.95 -49.19
N GLY A 886 13.98 37.15 -49.74
CA GLY A 886 14.26 38.35 -48.96
C GLY A 886 15.73 38.53 -48.54
N SER A 887 15.92 39.44 -47.58
CA SER A 887 17.21 39.89 -47.04
C SER A 887 17.45 39.34 -45.64
N ALA A 888 18.62 39.61 -45.05
CA ALA A 888 18.88 39.26 -43.66
C ALA A 888 18.28 40.34 -42.74
N TRP A 889 17.18 40.00 -42.05
CA TRP A 889 16.56 40.84 -41.02
C TRP A 889 16.88 40.30 -39.62
N THR A 890 16.94 41.18 -38.61
CA THR A 890 17.12 40.83 -37.20
C THR A 890 15.77 40.66 -36.52
N ASP A 891 15.06 41.77 -36.29
CA ASP A 891 13.79 41.83 -35.57
C ASP A 891 12.67 42.21 -36.55
N TYR A 892 11.64 41.37 -36.62
CA TYR A 892 10.58 41.46 -37.61
C TYR A 892 9.41 40.52 -37.29
N ALA A 893 8.25 40.79 -37.88
CA ALA A 893 7.19 39.80 -38.04
C ALA A 893 7.16 39.29 -39.49
N TYR A 894 7.14 37.97 -39.65
CA TYR A 894 6.92 37.29 -40.93
C TYR A 894 5.58 36.56 -40.88
N GLU A 895 4.69 36.91 -41.79
CA GLU A 895 3.35 36.36 -41.94
C GLU A 895 3.19 35.71 -43.31
N ALA A 896 2.42 34.62 -43.38
CA ALA A 896 1.90 34.07 -44.63
C ALA A 896 0.69 33.16 -44.40
N ARG A 897 -0.15 32.99 -45.41
CA ARG A 897 -1.19 31.97 -45.42
C ARG A 897 -0.62 30.63 -45.84
N VAL A 898 -1.05 29.55 -45.18
CA VAL A 898 -0.73 28.16 -45.52
C VAL A 898 -2.00 27.32 -45.61
N LYS A 899 -2.09 26.43 -46.61
CA LYS A 899 -3.17 25.44 -46.75
C LYS A 899 -2.62 24.04 -46.93
N LEU A 900 -3.06 23.15 -46.05
CA LEU A 900 -2.68 21.75 -46.01
C LEU A 900 -3.73 20.93 -46.77
N PRO A 901 -3.37 20.10 -47.76
CA PRO A 901 -4.36 19.39 -48.57
C PRO A 901 -5.08 18.25 -47.81
N ILE A 902 -4.47 17.74 -46.75
CA ILE A 902 -4.94 16.62 -45.91
C ILE A 902 -4.62 16.90 -44.45
N THR A 903 -5.40 16.32 -43.52
CA THR A 903 -5.30 16.59 -42.08
C THR A 903 -3.95 16.22 -41.45
N ASN A 904 -3.20 15.29 -42.05
CA ASN A 904 -1.91 14.83 -41.55
C ASN A 904 -0.68 15.45 -42.25
N ALA A 905 -0.87 16.44 -43.14
CA ALA A 905 0.25 17.15 -43.78
C ALA A 905 0.99 18.07 -42.80
N ASN A 906 2.24 18.44 -43.12
CA ASN A 906 3.08 19.29 -42.25
C ASN A 906 3.76 20.41 -43.04
N ALA A 907 3.55 21.66 -42.63
CA ALA A 907 3.99 22.86 -43.34
C ALA A 907 4.20 24.05 -42.41
N GLY A 908 5.17 24.92 -42.71
CA GLY A 908 5.47 26.07 -41.85
C GLY A 908 6.34 27.15 -42.49
N LEU A 909 6.43 28.25 -41.75
CA LEU A 909 7.32 29.39 -42.02
C LEU A 909 8.72 29.05 -41.55
N THR A 910 9.74 29.40 -42.33
CA THR A 910 11.13 29.44 -41.88
C THR A 910 11.61 30.89 -41.82
N PHE A 911 12.40 31.22 -40.80
CA PHE A 911 12.84 32.59 -40.53
C PHE A 911 14.20 32.62 -39.83
N ARG A 912 14.84 33.79 -39.88
CA ARG A 912 16.28 34.00 -39.66
C ARG A 912 17.14 32.93 -40.35
N MET A 913 16.76 32.59 -41.59
CA MET A 913 17.44 31.58 -42.39
C MET A 913 18.76 32.11 -42.94
N GLN A 914 19.85 31.43 -42.61
CA GLN A 914 21.18 31.70 -43.13
C GLN A 914 21.50 30.78 -44.30
N ASP A 915 21.13 29.50 -44.18
CA ASP A 915 21.25 28.48 -45.23
C ASP A 915 20.22 27.34 -45.03
N ALA A 916 20.33 26.25 -45.80
CA ALA A 916 19.42 25.09 -45.75
C ALA A 916 19.49 24.26 -44.46
N THR A 917 20.39 24.60 -43.54
CA THR A 917 20.69 23.91 -42.26
C THR A 917 20.68 24.84 -41.04
N HIS A 918 20.58 26.16 -41.24
CA HIS A 918 20.60 27.17 -40.18
C HIS A 918 19.38 28.11 -40.29
N TYR A 919 18.32 27.84 -39.52
CA TYR A 919 17.05 28.61 -39.50
C TYR A 919 16.17 28.24 -38.30
N TYR A 920 15.24 29.12 -37.93
CA TYR A 920 14.08 28.76 -37.10
C TYR A 920 12.89 28.40 -37.99
N MET A 921 11.98 27.56 -37.49
CA MET A 921 10.76 27.18 -38.21
C MET A 921 9.55 27.08 -37.28
N PHE A 922 8.49 27.83 -37.59
CA PHE A 922 7.18 27.72 -36.94
C PHE A 922 6.22 27.01 -37.89
N ARG A 923 5.70 25.84 -37.51
CA ARG A 923 4.89 24.99 -38.39
C ARG A 923 3.59 24.51 -37.77
N VAL A 924 2.67 24.18 -38.66
CA VAL A 924 1.54 23.28 -38.42
C VAL A 924 2.02 21.84 -38.63
N ASN A 925 1.85 21.00 -37.61
CA ASN A 925 2.03 19.55 -37.67
C ASN A 925 0.65 18.88 -37.63
N GLY A 926 0.08 18.62 -38.80
CA GLY A 926 -1.18 17.91 -38.92
C GLY A 926 -1.08 16.44 -38.52
N SER A 927 0.10 15.80 -38.68
CA SER A 927 0.28 14.41 -38.26
C SER A 927 0.02 14.20 -36.77
N ASN A 928 0.42 15.16 -35.93
CA ASN A 928 0.30 15.10 -34.47
C ASN A 928 -0.73 16.08 -33.88
N GLN A 929 -1.44 16.86 -34.71
CA GLN A 929 -2.37 17.91 -34.30
C GLN A 929 -1.72 18.92 -33.32
N LYS A 930 -0.60 19.52 -33.74
CA LYS A 930 0.18 20.49 -32.96
C LYS A 930 0.66 21.68 -33.80
N LEU A 931 0.89 22.79 -33.12
CA LEU A 931 1.82 23.83 -33.57
C LEU A 931 3.18 23.58 -32.93
N GLU A 932 4.24 23.80 -33.70
CA GLU A 932 5.60 23.45 -33.31
C GLU A 932 6.59 24.52 -33.77
N LEU A 933 7.47 24.94 -32.85
CA LEU A 933 8.62 25.79 -33.12
C LEU A 933 9.90 24.95 -33.07
N TYR A 934 10.71 25.03 -34.12
CA TYR A 934 11.98 24.33 -34.27
C TYR A 934 13.15 25.29 -34.45
N LYS A 935 14.33 24.83 -34.02
CA LYS A 935 15.65 25.38 -34.35
C LYS A 935 16.41 24.37 -35.22
N ALA A 936 16.89 24.80 -36.38
CA ALA A 936 17.83 24.08 -37.22
C ALA A 936 19.23 24.68 -37.05
N ALA A 937 20.20 23.86 -36.64
CA ALA A 937 21.60 24.25 -36.52
C ALA A 937 22.50 23.11 -37.03
N GLY A 938 23.03 23.27 -38.24
CA GLY A 938 23.80 22.22 -38.93
C GLY A 938 22.95 20.97 -39.17
N SER A 939 23.36 19.83 -38.58
CA SER A 939 22.61 18.58 -38.64
C SER A 939 21.51 18.44 -37.59
N GLU A 940 21.46 19.33 -36.59
CA GLU A 940 20.49 19.26 -35.50
C GLU A 940 19.19 19.99 -35.86
N PHE A 941 18.05 19.36 -35.55
CA PHE A 941 16.72 19.87 -35.84
C PHE A 941 15.83 19.70 -34.60
N THR A 942 15.93 20.66 -33.70
CA THR A 942 15.44 20.56 -32.32
C THR A 942 14.08 21.22 -32.18
N LEU A 943 13.09 20.49 -31.65
CA LEU A 943 11.82 21.07 -31.22
C LEU A 943 12.06 21.87 -29.94
N VAL A 944 11.71 23.15 -29.93
CA VAL A 944 11.98 24.05 -28.78
C VAL A 944 10.71 24.53 -28.08
N SER A 945 9.55 24.47 -28.74
CA SER A 945 8.24 24.73 -28.12
C SER A 945 7.10 24.09 -28.94
N SER A 946 6.02 23.65 -28.30
CA SER A 946 4.84 23.08 -28.98
C SER A 946 3.56 23.21 -28.18
N THR A 947 2.42 23.32 -28.86
CA THR A 947 1.07 23.39 -28.25
C THR A 947 0.06 22.60 -29.10
N PRO A 948 -1.01 22.01 -28.52
CA PRO A 948 -2.07 21.36 -29.28
C PRO A 948 -2.74 22.30 -30.29
N PHE A 949 -3.04 21.80 -31.49
CA PHE A 949 -3.72 22.57 -32.53
C PHE A 949 -4.42 21.67 -33.56
N THR A 950 -5.72 21.83 -33.74
CA THR A 950 -6.52 20.99 -34.65
C THR A 950 -6.38 21.45 -36.11
N VAL A 951 -6.01 20.53 -36.99
CA VAL A 951 -5.74 20.79 -38.41
C VAL A 951 -6.83 20.18 -39.28
N ASN A 952 -7.67 21.05 -39.84
CA ASN A 952 -8.65 20.70 -40.88
C ASN A 952 -8.00 20.67 -42.27
N ALA A 953 -8.34 19.65 -43.07
CA ALA A 953 -7.89 19.54 -44.46
C ALA A 953 -8.49 20.64 -45.34
N SER A 954 -7.67 21.18 -46.25
CA SER A 954 -8.03 22.26 -47.19
C SER A 954 -8.47 23.58 -46.55
N GLN A 955 -8.28 23.76 -45.24
CA GLN A 955 -8.42 25.06 -44.57
C GLN A 955 -7.15 25.91 -44.77
N TRP A 956 -7.33 27.21 -44.98
CA TRP A 956 -6.28 28.22 -44.89
C TRP A 956 -6.07 28.62 -43.43
N TYR A 957 -4.81 28.77 -43.03
CA TYR A 957 -4.39 29.35 -41.76
C TYR A 957 -3.39 30.46 -42.04
N THR A 958 -3.52 31.60 -41.36
CA THR A 958 -2.51 32.68 -41.38
C THR A 958 -1.51 32.42 -40.26
N LEU A 959 -0.29 32.02 -40.61
CA LEU A 959 0.81 31.89 -39.65
C LEU A 959 1.56 33.22 -39.56
N LYS A 960 1.90 33.66 -38.34
CA LYS A 960 2.83 34.77 -38.10
C LYS A 960 3.93 34.33 -37.12
N ALA A 961 5.19 34.54 -37.48
CA ALA A 961 6.34 34.42 -36.60
C ALA A 961 6.93 35.81 -36.35
N GLN A 962 6.91 36.27 -35.10
CA GLN A 962 7.46 37.55 -34.65
C GLN A 962 8.73 37.29 -33.85
N VAL A 963 9.84 37.90 -34.28
CA VAL A 963 11.16 37.72 -33.68
C VAL A 963 11.71 39.05 -33.18
N GLU A 964 12.12 39.07 -31.92
CA GLU A 964 12.57 40.25 -31.17
C GLU A 964 13.72 39.84 -30.24
N GLY A 965 14.96 40.26 -30.55
CA GLY A 965 16.14 39.78 -29.83
C GLY A 965 16.29 38.26 -29.99
N ASP A 966 16.31 37.52 -28.88
CA ASP A 966 16.29 36.06 -28.90
C ASP A 966 14.88 35.45 -28.68
N THR A 967 13.85 36.31 -28.56
CA THR A 967 12.45 35.90 -28.36
C THR A 967 11.74 35.64 -29.69
N ILE A 968 10.98 34.56 -29.74
CA ILE A 968 10.18 34.12 -30.89
C ILE A 968 8.74 33.88 -30.44
N LYS A 969 7.79 34.57 -31.06
CA LYS A 969 6.34 34.42 -30.83
C LYS A 969 5.66 33.88 -32.10
N GLY A 970 4.96 32.76 -31.97
CA GLY A 970 4.21 32.10 -33.05
C GLY A 970 2.70 32.30 -32.87
N TYR A 971 2.04 32.82 -33.91
CA TYR A 971 0.61 33.13 -33.93
C TYR A 971 -0.09 32.38 -35.07
N VAL A 972 -1.36 32.03 -34.86
CA VAL A 972 -2.25 31.51 -35.91
C VAL A 972 -3.52 32.33 -35.93
N ASP A 973 -3.93 32.76 -37.12
CA ASP A 973 -5.14 33.56 -37.38
C ASP A 973 -5.24 34.80 -36.45
N GLY A 974 -4.08 35.38 -36.13
CA GLY A 974 -3.92 36.55 -35.25
C GLY A 974 -3.75 36.24 -33.75
N GLY A 975 -4.12 35.04 -33.28
CA GLY A 975 -3.98 34.66 -31.87
C GLY A 975 -2.59 34.10 -31.55
N LEU A 976 -1.96 34.56 -30.46
CA LEU A 976 -0.69 34.01 -29.96
C LEU A 976 -0.88 32.55 -29.52
N GLN A 977 -0.01 31.66 -29.98
CA GLN A 977 -0.08 30.22 -29.69
C GLN A 977 1.17 29.71 -28.98
N LEU A 978 2.35 30.26 -29.29
CA LEU A 978 3.63 29.88 -28.70
C LEU A 978 4.50 31.10 -28.45
N GLN A 979 5.22 31.09 -27.34
CA GLN A 979 6.36 31.98 -27.08
C GLN A 979 7.55 31.13 -26.64
N TRP A 980 8.75 31.48 -27.10
CA TRP A 980 10.00 30.86 -26.69
C TRP A 980 11.14 31.86 -26.85
N THR A 981 12.02 31.93 -25.87
CA THR A 981 13.25 32.73 -25.93
C THR A 981 14.43 31.78 -26.03
N ASN A 982 15.32 31.97 -27.01
CA ASN A 982 16.51 31.14 -27.11
C ASN A 982 17.44 31.46 -25.92
N PRO A 983 17.82 30.50 -25.07
CA PRO A 983 18.77 30.72 -23.99
C PRO A 983 20.19 31.07 -24.46
N VAL A 984 20.46 30.99 -25.78
CA VAL A 984 21.73 31.37 -26.40
C VAL A 984 21.47 32.29 -27.59
N SER A 985 22.18 33.42 -27.65
CA SER A 985 22.04 34.36 -28.77
C SER A 985 22.71 33.83 -30.04
N GLU A 986 21.90 33.20 -30.89
CA GLU A 986 22.31 32.56 -32.15
C GLU A 986 21.21 32.68 -33.21
N LEU A 987 21.59 32.50 -34.48
CA LEU A 987 20.70 32.74 -35.63
C LEU A 987 20.01 34.12 -35.50
N THR A 988 20.75 35.17 -35.12
CA THR A 988 20.21 36.49 -34.76
C THR A 988 19.77 37.33 -35.97
N SER A 989 20.10 36.89 -37.18
CA SER A 989 19.54 37.45 -38.42
C SER A 989 19.50 36.42 -39.54
N GLY A 990 18.62 36.66 -40.52
CA GLY A 990 18.56 35.88 -41.75
C GLY A 990 17.30 36.14 -42.58
N LYS A 991 17.13 35.33 -43.62
CA LYS A 991 16.03 35.37 -44.59
C LYS A 991 14.75 34.71 -44.07
N ILE A 992 13.67 34.86 -44.85
CA ILE A 992 12.46 34.06 -44.70
C ILE A 992 12.43 32.87 -45.67
N GLY A 993 11.45 31.99 -45.49
CA GLY A 993 11.17 30.91 -46.41
C GLY A 993 9.95 30.08 -46.03
N PHE A 994 9.68 29.06 -46.84
CA PHE A 994 8.67 28.05 -46.57
C PHE A 994 9.30 26.67 -46.54
N ARG A 995 8.80 25.83 -45.63
CA ARG A 995 9.19 24.41 -45.52
C ARG A 995 7.96 23.51 -45.41
N THR A 996 7.98 22.42 -46.16
CA THR A 996 6.94 21.38 -46.09
C THR A 996 7.56 19.99 -46.28
N THR A 997 7.04 18.99 -45.57
CA THR A 997 7.35 17.57 -45.80
C THR A 997 6.23 16.86 -46.57
N SER A 998 5.27 17.61 -47.10
CA SER A 998 4.05 17.11 -47.73
C SER A 998 3.81 17.76 -49.09
N ALA A 999 3.52 16.94 -50.10
CA ALA A 999 3.20 17.41 -51.45
C ALA A 999 1.85 18.14 -51.50
N ASN A 1000 1.71 19.08 -52.44
CA ASN A 1000 0.51 19.88 -52.71
C ASN A 1000 0.07 20.82 -51.58
N VAL A 1001 0.95 21.12 -50.63
CA VAL A 1001 0.78 22.27 -49.72
C VAL A 1001 0.86 23.57 -50.53
N ALA A 1002 -0.05 24.50 -50.23
CA ALA A 1002 -0.07 25.83 -50.79
C ALA A 1002 0.35 26.89 -49.77
N PHE A 1003 1.10 27.89 -50.23
CA PHE A 1003 1.47 29.10 -49.50
C PHE A 1003 1.05 30.33 -50.31
N ASP A 1004 0.65 31.39 -49.61
CA ASP A 1004 0.09 32.61 -50.19
C ASP A 1004 0.32 33.82 -49.25
N ASP A 1005 0.23 35.05 -49.75
CA ASP A 1005 0.41 36.31 -49.00
C ASP A 1005 1.66 36.37 -48.08
N ALA A 1006 2.84 36.05 -48.59
CA ALA A 1006 4.08 36.14 -47.83
C ALA A 1006 4.42 37.60 -47.53
N LYS A 1007 4.63 37.97 -46.26
CA LYS A 1007 4.82 39.38 -45.85
C LYS A 1007 5.79 39.54 -44.68
N VAL A 1008 6.73 40.49 -44.78
CA VAL A 1008 7.67 40.84 -43.70
C VAL A 1008 7.45 42.29 -43.27
N LEU A 1009 7.24 42.46 -41.97
CA LEU A 1009 7.07 43.73 -41.27
C LEU A 1009 8.25 43.95 -40.31
N VAL A 1010 8.88 45.12 -40.34
CA VAL A 1010 9.91 45.52 -39.36
C VAL A 1010 9.38 46.61 -38.42
N PRO A 1011 9.98 46.79 -37.23
CA PRO A 1011 9.70 47.91 -36.32
C PRO A 1011 9.74 49.29 -36.98
#